data_AF-A0A7V9EJ27-F1
#
_entry.id   AF-A0A7V9EJ27-F1
#
_cell.length_a   1.000
_cell.length_b   1.000
_cell.length_c   1.000
_cell.angle_alpha   90.00
_cell.angle_beta   90.00
_cell.angle_gamma   90.00
#
_symmetry.space_group_name_H-M   'P 1'
#
loop_
_entity.id
_entity.type
_entity.pdbx_description
1 polymer ?
#
loop_
_entity_poly.entity_id
_entity_poly.type
_entity_poly.pdbx_seq_one_letter_code
_entity_poly.pdbx_strand_id
1 'polypeptide(L)'
;MRTLPSGTVTLLFTDIEGSTRLLHELGERYAEVLAEHRRLLREAFSRHGGVEVDTQGDAFFVAFARATDAVAAARDAQDALAGGPVRVRIGIHTGEPVVTDEGYVGADVHRAARIMGAGHGGQVLLSEATRQLLDSGPELRDLGEHRLKDLTGSQRLYQLGDEDFPPLRTLYRTNLPIQPNPLVGRERELDEAGVLLRSHRLVTLTGPGGSGKTRLALQLAAEAVEQFPDGVFWVPLQALRDPALVEHAIRASLGADDDLIDHVADKRLLVLLDNFEQVVEAAPIVSSLLAGTPNAKVLVTSREPLHVEAEQRYPVEPLPEEDAGLLFVERAQAVAPGFRPAAAVGQICRRLDGLPLAIELAAARVALLDPDELLARLDRRLPLLASRSRDAPARQQTLRATIEWSYELLAPDEQELFRKLAVFGGSFTIEAAEAVCDADLEDLESLVVKCLLRRWATGRLGLLDTIREYAVELLDAAHDTNDVHRRHAEHYLSVAEEANLNAGTSRPGGQRLDIGLAERDNFRSAVAWAVRNGSIGLGLEIATALEQLWTLEDPNEGIRWFERLLERPEAESVAPSLRAHALRAYGSCLGIAGHFQAAEEMWVQSLANFERLEDEHGRAVLLHRLGISAMWRGDLERARELVELSDSIHRRSGDVFGLAQTTGTLGAIARDEGDEDGALELVRESASLAREAGVPWWESGALAELACLSLNAGLLEEGDACVRESLEIAVQLGDRPGRIFGVGILARIAAERGQSKRAGRLWAAVEDEDAVAPLGGWRRHREACEAGIRRVSGPDFDRGYAEGRDLTLDDAVSLALSEPV
;
A
#
# COMPACT_ATOMS: atom_id res chain seq x y z
N MET A 1 -66.47 -18.30 -21.61
CA MET A 1 -65.10 -18.05 -21.17
C MET A 1 -64.94 -18.68 -19.80
N ARG A 2 -63.98 -19.60 -19.61
CA ARG A 2 -63.66 -20.15 -18.29
C ARG A 2 -62.88 -19.08 -17.52
N THR A 3 -63.25 -18.85 -16.26
CA THR A 3 -62.62 -17.84 -15.40
C THR A 3 -61.20 -18.30 -15.02
N LEU A 4 -60.19 -17.43 -15.18
CA LEU A 4 -58.82 -17.72 -14.78
C LEU A 4 -58.71 -17.79 -13.24
N PRO A 5 -58.00 -18.78 -12.67
CA PRO A 5 -57.66 -18.79 -11.24
C PRO A 5 -56.97 -17.48 -10.80
N SER A 6 -57.18 -17.04 -9.56
CA SER A 6 -56.52 -15.83 -9.01
C SER A 6 -56.03 -16.09 -7.58
N GLY A 7 -55.09 -15.27 -7.09
CA GLY A 7 -54.37 -15.51 -5.85
C GLY A 7 -53.17 -16.43 -6.07
N THR A 8 -52.95 -17.40 -5.18
CA THR A 8 -51.91 -18.42 -5.35
C THR A 8 -52.31 -19.41 -6.45
N VAL A 9 -51.62 -19.36 -7.59
CA VAL A 9 -51.92 -20.15 -8.80
C VAL A 9 -50.69 -20.97 -9.18
N THR A 10 -50.92 -22.20 -9.66
CA THR A 10 -49.85 -23.04 -10.22
C THR A 10 -49.87 -22.96 -11.74
N LEU A 11 -48.76 -22.50 -12.30
CA LEU A 11 -48.52 -22.30 -13.73
C LEU A 11 -47.73 -23.49 -14.28
N LEU A 12 -48.21 -24.06 -15.38
CA LEU A 12 -47.60 -25.16 -16.10
C LEU A 12 -47.28 -24.71 -17.53
N PHE A 13 -46.01 -24.83 -17.90
CA PHE A 13 -45.53 -24.55 -19.26
C PHE A 13 -45.02 -25.83 -19.91
N THR A 14 -45.31 -26.01 -21.19
CA THR A 14 -44.76 -27.10 -22.00
C THR A 14 -44.06 -26.60 -23.24
N ASP A 15 -43.13 -27.40 -23.76
CA ASP A 15 -42.49 -27.19 -25.06
C ASP A 15 -42.05 -28.54 -25.63
N ILE A 16 -42.10 -28.71 -26.96
CA ILE A 16 -41.60 -29.93 -27.60
C ILE A 16 -40.09 -29.80 -27.78
N GLU A 17 -39.33 -30.75 -27.25
CA GLU A 17 -37.89 -30.74 -27.46
C GLU A 17 -37.58 -31.05 -28.93
N GLY A 18 -36.82 -30.17 -29.58
CA GLY A 18 -36.36 -30.37 -30.95
C GLY A 18 -37.48 -30.28 -31.99
N SER A 19 -38.55 -29.53 -31.74
CA SER A 19 -39.71 -29.40 -32.64
C SER A 19 -39.35 -29.02 -34.08
N THR A 20 -38.33 -28.17 -34.28
CA THR A 20 -37.82 -27.84 -35.62
C THR A 20 -37.21 -29.07 -36.31
N ARG A 21 -36.47 -29.92 -35.59
CA ARG A 21 -35.90 -31.14 -36.13
C ARG A 21 -37.00 -32.16 -36.45
N LEU A 22 -37.99 -32.28 -35.57
CA LEU A 22 -39.14 -33.17 -35.76
C LEU A 22 -39.98 -32.77 -36.99
N LEU A 23 -40.11 -31.47 -37.25
CA LEU A 23 -40.75 -30.94 -38.47
C LEU A 23 -40.02 -31.39 -39.75
N HIS A 24 -38.68 -31.38 -39.74
CA HIS A 24 -37.88 -31.83 -40.89
C HIS A 24 -37.95 -33.35 -41.08
N GLU A 25 -37.93 -34.12 -39.98
CA GLU A 25 -37.94 -35.59 -40.03
C GLU A 25 -39.32 -36.16 -40.43
N LEU A 26 -40.41 -35.54 -39.99
CA LEU A 26 -41.78 -36.03 -40.23
C LEU A 26 -42.44 -35.41 -41.48
N GLY A 27 -41.94 -34.29 -41.99
CA GLY A 27 -42.48 -33.62 -43.17
C GLY A 27 -43.99 -33.36 -43.06
N GLU A 28 -44.77 -33.79 -44.05
CA GLU A 28 -46.23 -33.59 -44.07
C GLU A 28 -46.97 -34.27 -42.90
N ARG A 29 -46.39 -35.32 -42.28
CA ARG A 29 -46.98 -36.02 -41.13
C ARG A 29 -46.85 -35.25 -39.81
N TYR A 30 -46.05 -34.19 -39.78
CA TYR A 30 -45.87 -33.37 -38.58
C TYR A 30 -47.19 -32.73 -38.11
N ALA A 31 -48.05 -32.31 -39.03
CA ALA A 31 -49.33 -31.69 -38.70
C ALA A 31 -50.28 -32.65 -37.96
N GLU A 32 -50.32 -33.93 -38.37
CA GLU A 32 -51.12 -34.97 -37.72
C GLU A 32 -50.58 -35.30 -36.32
N VAL A 33 -49.25 -35.44 -36.20
CA VAL A 33 -48.58 -35.70 -34.92
C VAL A 33 -48.76 -34.53 -33.94
N LEU A 34 -48.68 -33.30 -34.41
CA LEU A 34 -48.90 -32.11 -33.59
C LEU A 34 -50.37 -31.98 -33.16
N ALA A 35 -51.32 -32.32 -34.03
CA ALA A 35 -52.74 -32.33 -33.69
C ALA A 35 -53.07 -33.37 -32.61
N GLU A 36 -52.51 -34.57 -32.73
CA GLU A 36 -52.68 -35.63 -31.74
C GLU A 36 -52.00 -35.29 -30.41
N HIS A 37 -50.79 -34.74 -30.44
CA HIS A 37 -50.09 -34.23 -29.27
C HIS A 37 -50.92 -33.18 -28.52
N ARG A 38 -51.48 -32.19 -29.24
CA ARG A 38 -52.34 -31.15 -28.65
C ARG A 38 -53.62 -31.75 -28.05
N ARG A 39 -54.20 -32.79 -28.68
CA ARG A 39 -55.38 -33.49 -28.16
C ARG A 39 -55.07 -34.17 -26.83
N LEU A 40 -53.97 -34.94 -26.78
CA LEU A 40 -53.54 -35.66 -25.58
C LEU A 40 -53.23 -34.72 -24.41
N LEU A 41 -52.48 -33.64 -24.66
CA LEU A 41 -52.17 -32.64 -23.62
C LEU A 41 -53.44 -31.95 -23.10
N ARG A 42 -54.35 -31.51 -23.98
CA ARG A 42 -55.62 -30.89 -23.55
C ARG A 42 -56.48 -31.84 -22.74
N GLU A 43 -56.54 -33.11 -23.12
CA GLU A 43 -57.27 -34.13 -22.35
C GLU A 43 -56.66 -34.35 -20.96
N ALA A 44 -55.33 -34.44 -20.87
CA ALA A 44 -54.63 -34.57 -19.59
C ALA A 44 -54.87 -33.33 -18.71
N PHE A 45 -54.64 -32.12 -19.23
CA PHE A 45 -54.80 -30.88 -18.46
C PHE A 45 -56.25 -30.63 -18.02
N SER A 46 -57.21 -30.85 -18.90
CA SER A 46 -58.63 -30.62 -18.58
C SER A 46 -59.19 -31.62 -17.56
N ARG A 47 -58.69 -32.87 -17.55
CA ARG A 47 -59.07 -33.90 -16.57
C ARG A 47 -58.76 -33.48 -15.13
N HIS A 48 -57.68 -32.72 -14.95
CA HIS A 48 -57.22 -32.21 -13.65
C HIS A 48 -57.60 -30.74 -13.43
N GLY A 49 -58.61 -30.23 -14.14
CA GLY A 49 -59.13 -28.88 -13.92
C GLY A 49 -58.25 -27.74 -14.42
N GLY A 50 -57.28 -28.03 -15.29
CA GLY A 50 -56.42 -27.02 -15.92
C GLY A 50 -57.20 -26.08 -16.83
N VAL A 51 -56.86 -24.79 -16.76
CA VAL A 51 -57.38 -23.73 -17.63
C VAL A 51 -56.28 -23.31 -18.60
N GLU A 52 -56.46 -23.61 -19.89
CA GLU A 52 -55.56 -23.18 -20.97
C GLU A 52 -55.59 -21.64 -21.05
N VAL A 53 -54.44 -21.01 -20.81
CA VAL A 53 -54.26 -19.54 -20.83
C VAL A 53 -53.83 -19.09 -22.22
N ASP A 54 -52.81 -19.75 -22.77
CA ASP A 54 -52.28 -19.48 -24.11
C ASP A 54 -51.70 -20.77 -24.72
N THR A 55 -51.73 -20.86 -26.05
CA THR A 55 -51.12 -21.95 -26.83
C THR A 55 -50.44 -21.34 -28.05
N GLN A 56 -49.11 -21.34 -28.05
CA GLN A 56 -48.29 -20.80 -29.13
C GLN A 56 -47.56 -21.96 -29.82
N GLY A 57 -48.04 -22.34 -31.02
CA GLY A 57 -47.47 -23.47 -31.75
C GLY A 57 -47.64 -24.78 -30.98
N ASP A 58 -46.54 -25.35 -30.54
CA ASP A 58 -46.40 -26.62 -29.81
C ASP A 58 -46.30 -26.45 -28.29
N ALA A 59 -46.21 -25.22 -27.80
CA ALA A 59 -46.15 -24.91 -26.37
C ALA A 59 -47.54 -24.65 -25.78
N PHE A 60 -47.79 -25.15 -24.56
CA PHE A 60 -48.97 -24.84 -23.77
C PHE A 60 -48.60 -24.02 -22.54
N PHE A 61 -49.43 -23.03 -22.22
CA PHE A 61 -49.45 -22.34 -20.95
C PHE A 61 -50.79 -22.59 -20.25
N VAL A 62 -50.76 -23.31 -19.14
CA VAL A 62 -51.96 -23.74 -18.40
C VAL A 62 -51.86 -23.34 -16.93
N ALA A 63 -52.98 -22.90 -16.36
CA ALA A 63 -53.08 -22.53 -14.95
C ALA A 63 -53.99 -23.49 -14.17
N PHE A 64 -53.60 -23.79 -12.94
CA PHE A 64 -54.30 -24.66 -12.00
C PHE A 64 -54.48 -23.96 -10.65
N ALA A 65 -55.61 -24.23 -9.98
CA ALA A 65 -55.87 -23.70 -8.65
C ALA A 65 -55.06 -24.40 -7.54
N ARG A 66 -54.51 -25.60 -7.79
CA ARG A 66 -53.73 -26.39 -6.83
C ARG A 66 -52.49 -26.99 -7.46
N ALA A 67 -51.39 -27.04 -6.70
CA ALA A 67 -50.13 -27.65 -7.13
C ALA A 67 -50.26 -29.16 -7.41
N THR A 68 -51.05 -29.87 -6.59
CA THR A 68 -51.31 -31.31 -6.76
C THR A 68 -51.91 -31.64 -8.11
N ASP A 69 -52.83 -30.80 -8.58
CA ASP A 69 -53.57 -31.02 -9.83
C ASP A 69 -52.66 -30.77 -11.03
N ALA A 70 -51.82 -29.73 -10.97
CA ALA A 70 -50.82 -29.44 -12.01
C ALA A 70 -49.79 -30.57 -12.16
N VAL A 71 -49.31 -31.12 -11.03
CA VAL A 71 -48.33 -32.22 -11.04
C VAL A 71 -48.96 -33.53 -11.54
N ALA A 72 -50.20 -33.84 -11.13
CA ALA A 72 -50.93 -34.98 -11.67
C ALA A 72 -51.18 -34.84 -13.17
N ALA A 73 -51.53 -33.65 -13.63
CA ALA A 73 -51.72 -33.35 -15.04
C ALA A 73 -50.43 -33.49 -15.86
N ALA A 74 -49.28 -33.06 -15.31
CA ALA A 74 -47.98 -33.22 -15.94
C ALA A 74 -47.57 -34.69 -16.08
N ARG A 75 -47.86 -35.52 -15.06
CA ARG A 75 -47.64 -36.97 -15.13
C ARG A 75 -48.51 -37.63 -16.18
N ASP A 76 -49.83 -37.39 -16.13
CA ASP A 76 -50.77 -37.92 -17.14
C ASP A 76 -50.38 -37.50 -18.57
N ALA A 77 -49.87 -36.27 -18.73
CA ALA A 77 -49.37 -35.76 -20.00
C ALA A 77 -48.12 -36.50 -20.50
N GLN A 78 -47.13 -36.75 -19.62
CA GLN A 78 -45.95 -37.54 -19.99
C GLN A 78 -46.33 -38.98 -20.32
N ASP A 79 -47.19 -39.61 -19.50
CA ASP A 79 -47.64 -41.00 -19.71
C ASP A 79 -48.39 -41.17 -21.03
N ALA A 80 -49.25 -40.21 -21.38
CA ALA A 80 -49.97 -40.20 -22.66
C ALA A 80 -49.03 -40.09 -23.88
N LEU A 81 -47.84 -39.51 -23.70
CA LEU A 81 -46.85 -39.29 -24.75
C LEU A 81 -45.71 -40.34 -24.76
N ALA A 82 -45.60 -41.17 -23.74
CA ALA A 82 -44.46 -42.08 -23.52
C ALA A 82 -44.17 -43.07 -24.67
N GLY A 83 -45.17 -43.36 -25.51
CA GLY A 83 -45.04 -44.24 -26.69
C GLY A 83 -44.96 -43.52 -28.06
N GLY A 84 -44.99 -42.19 -28.08
CA GLY A 84 -45.01 -41.38 -29.30
C GLY A 84 -43.64 -40.81 -29.71
N PRO A 85 -43.52 -40.25 -30.92
CA PRO A 85 -42.28 -39.60 -31.39
C PRO A 85 -42.04 -38.21 -30.76
N VAL A 86 -43.00 -37.68 -29.99
CA VAL A 86 -42.94 -36.34 -29.40
C VAL A 86 -42.51 -36.44 -27.94
N ARG A 87 -41.43 -35.76 -27.58
CA ARG A 87 -40.97 -35.61 -26.19
C ARG A 87 -41.17 -34.18 -25.74
N VAL A 88 -41.83 -34.01 -24.59
CA VAL A 88 -42.23 -32.69 -24.08
C VAL A 88 -41.50 -32.43 -22.78
N ARG A 89 -40.93 -31.24 -22.65
CA ARG A 89 -40.44 -30.75 -21.37
C ARG A 89 -41.51 -29.92 -20.68
N ILE A 90 -41.66 -30.09 -19.38
CA ILE A 90 -42.70 -29.43 -18.59
C ILE A 90 -42.04 -28.71 -17.41
N GLY A 91 -42.43 -27.46 -17.17
CA GLY A 91 -42.03 -26.69 -15.99
C GLY A 91 -43.24 -26.23 -15.20
N ILE A 92 -43.18 -26.37 -13.88
CA ILE A 92 -44.26 -26.06 -12.95
C ILE A 92 -43.77 -25.09 -11.87
N HIS A 93 -44.49 -23.99 -11.71
CA HIS A 93 -44.22 -23.01 -10.66
C HIS A 93 -45.51 -22.50 -10.01
N THR A 94 -45.48 -22.29 -8.71
CA THR A 94 -46.60 -21.75 -7.94
C THR A 94 -46.23 -20.37 -7.41
N GLY A 95 -47.07 -19.38 -7.70
CA GLY A 95 -46.87 -17.98 -7.34
C GLY A 95 -48.18 -17.20 -7.32
N GLU A 96 -48.10 -15.87 -7.32
CA GLU A 96 -49.25 -14.97 -7.28
C GLU A 96 -49.24 -13.98 -8.47
N PRO A 97 -49.40 -14.48 -9.71
CA PRO A 97 -49.38 -13.62 -10.90
C PRO A 97 -50.62 -12.71 -10.96
N VAL A 98 -50.46 -11.56 -11.61
CA VAL A 98 -51.56 -10.60 -11.81
C VAL A 98 -52.38 -11.03 -13.02
N VAL A 99 -53.71 -11.11 -12.86
CA VAL A 99 -54.65 -11.40 -13.95
C VAL A 99 -55.01 -10.11 -14.69
N THR A 100 -54.89 -10.12 -16.02
CA THR A 100 -55.29 -9.03 -16.93
C THR A 100 -56.30 -9.54 -17.96
N ASP A 101 -56.84 -8.63 -18.78
CA ASP A 101 -57.74 -8.98 -19.89
C ASP A 101 -57.08 -9.88 -20.96
N GLU A 102 -55.74 -9.93 -21.00
CA GLU A 102 -54.94 -10.71 -21.95
C GLU A 102 -54.31 -11.98 -21.34
N GLY A 103 -54.53 -12.27 -20.05
CA GLY A 103 -53.99 -13.46 -19.38
C GLY A 103 -53.29 -13.16 -18.06
N TYR A 104 -52.19 -13.87 -17.76
CA TYR A 104 -51.36 -13.61 -16.59
C TYR A 104 -50.14 -12.76 -16.94
N VAL A 105 -49.81 -11.79 -16.08
CA VAL A 105 -48.57 -11.01 -16.16
C VAL A 105 -47.85 -11.03 -14.81
N GLY A 106 -46.51 -10.98 -14.85
CA GLY A 106 -45.67 -10.93 -13.65
C GLY A 106 -44.49 -11.90 -13.68
N ALA A 107 -43.62 -11.77 -12.68
CA ALA A 107 -42.37 -12.53 -12.58
C ALA A 107 -42.59 -14.05 -12.53
N ASP A 108 -43.71 -14.51 -11.97
CA ASP A 108 -44.01 -15.92 -11.81
C ASP A 108 -44.28 -16.63 -13.15
N VAL A 109 -44.84 -15.90 -14.14
CA VAL A 109 -45.04 -16.41 -15.50
C VAL A 109 -43.70 -16.66 -16.18
N HIS A 110 -42.79 -15.68 -16.09
CA HIS A 110 -41.44 -15.82 -16.61
C HIS A 110 -40.66 -16.92 -15.89
N ARG A 111 -40.80 -17.05 -14.58
CA ARG A 111 -40.15 -18.09 -13.78
C ARG A 111 -40.59 -19.49 -14.21
N ALA A 112 -41.90 -19.72 -14.36
CA ALA A 112 -42.45 -21.00 -14.81
C ALA A 112 -41.91 -21.40 -16.20
N ALA A 113 -41.87 -20.45 -17.14
CA ALA A 113 -41.32 -20.67 -18.48
C ALA A 113 -39.80 -20.96 -18.46
N ARG A 114 -39.03 -20.31 -17.58
CA ARG A 114 -37.58 -20.55 -17.43
C ARG A 114 -37.28 -21.91 -16.79
N ILE A 115 -38.09 -22.35 -15.84
CA ILE A 115 -37.99 -23.69 -15.26
C ILE A 115 -38.23 -24.76 -16.33
N MET A 116 -39.27 -24.60 -17.15
CA MET A 116 -39.52 -25.49 -18.30
C MET A 116 -38.30 -25.51 -19.24
N GLY A 117 -37.76 -24.33 -19.56
CA GLY A 117 -36.65 -24.19 -20.50
C GLY A 117 -35.33 -24.84 -20.06
N ALA A 118 -35.14 -25.07 -18.76
CA ALA A 118 -33.97 -25.75 -18.20
C ALA A 118 -34.00 -27.28 -18.38
N GLY A 119 -35.18 -27.85 -18.60
CA GLY A 119 -35.39 -29.29 -18.72
C GLY A 119 -35.23 -29.85 -20.14
N HIS A 120 -35.20 -31.18 -20.22
CA HIS A 120 -35.13 -31.97 -21.45
C HIS A 120 -36.48 -32.64 -21.76
N GLY A 121 -36.68 -33.11 -22.98
CA GLY A 121 -37.91 -33.77 -23.42
C GLY A 121 -38.19 -35.04 -22.62
N GLY A 122 -39.40 -35.16 -22.07
CA GLY A 122 -39.79 -36.20 -21.12
C GLY A 122 -39.65 -35.78 -19.65
N GLN A 123 -38.95 -34.68 -19.37
CA GLN A 123 -38.68 -34.23 -18.01
C GLN A 123 -39.78 -33.26 -17.50
N VAL A 124 -40.12 -33.37 -16.22
CA VAL A 124 -40.99 -32.43 -15.52
C VAL A 124 -40.22 -31.81 -14.36
N LEU A 125 -40.07 -30.48 -14.38
CA LEU A 125 -39.35 -29.71 -13.38
C LEU A 125 -40.28 -28.85 -12.54
N LEU A 126 -40.00 -28.77 -11.23
CA LEU A 126 -40.79 -28.02 -10.26
C LEU A 126 -39.93 -27.02 -9.50
N SER A 127 -40.50 -25.85 -9.24
CA SER A 127 -39.95 -24.91 -8.26
C SER A 127 -40.09 -25.40 -6.82
N GLU A 128 -39.26 -24.88 -5.92
CA GLU A 128 -39.41 -25.08 -4.49
C GLU A 128 -40.79 -24.68 -3.95
N ALA A 129 -41.35 -23.55 -4.42
CA ALA A 129 -42.69 -23.11 -4.01
C ALA A 129 -43.77 -24.14 -4.35
N THR A 130 -43.68 -24.78 -5.52
CA THR A 130 -44.59 -25.87 -5.89
C THR A 130 -44.35 -27.10 -5.02
N ARG A 131 -43.08 -27.45 -4.76
CA ARG A 131 -42.72 -28.58 -3.89
C ARG A 131 -43.29 -28.44 -2.48
N GLN A 132 -43.23 -27.26 -1.89
CA GLN A 132 -43.70 -26.99 -0.52
C GLN A 132 -45.22 -27.17 -0.37
N LEU A 133 -45.98 -27.02 -1.45
CA LEU A 133 -47.43 -27.18 -1.48
C LEU A 133 -47.88 -28.63 -1.79
N LEU A 134 -46.94 -29.57 -1.90
CA LEU A 134 -47.23 -30.99 -2.09
C LEU A 134 -47.09 -31.72 -0.76
N ASP A 135 -48.23 -32.13 -0.18
CA ASP A 135 -48.30 -32.76 1.14
C ASP A 135 -47.61 -34.14 1.17
N SER A 136 -47.99 -35.05 0.26
CA SER A 136 -47.37 -36.37 0.04
C SER A 136 -48.04 -37.05 -1.15
N GLY A 137 -47.29 -37.38 -2.22
CA GLY A 137 -47.91 -38.04 -3.39
C GLY A 137 -47.00 -38.35 -4.58
N PRO A 138 -46.11 -37.45 -5.01
CA PRO A 138 -45.17 -37.75 -6.09
C PRO A 138 -43.75 -38.01 -5.58
N GLU A 139 -43.09 -39.02 -6.15
CA GLU A 139 -41.63 -39.22 -6.04
C GLU A 139 -40.94 -38.03 -6.72
N LEU A 140 -40.10 -37.32 -5.96
CA LEU A 140 -39.44 -36.11 -6.41
C LEU A 140 -37.94 -36.19 -6.10
N ARG A 141 -37.12 -36.06 -7.14
CA ARG A 141 -35.66 -35.99 -7.02
C ARG A 141 -35.23 -34.53 -6.89
N ASP A 142 -34.49 -34.21 -5.83
CA ASP A 142 -33.88 -32.89 -5.66
C ASP A 142 -32.67 -32.76 -6.61
N LEU A 143 -32.71 -31.76 -7.48
CA LEU A 143 -31.63 -31.47 -8.43
C LEU A 143 -30.67 -30.39 -7.90
N GLY A 144 -30.96 -29.81 -6.73
CA GLY A 144 -30.16 -28.78 -6.12
C GLY A 144 -30.45 -27.38 -6.66
N GLU A 145 -29.50 -26.49 -6.44
CA GLU A 145 -29.61 -25.06 -6.71
C GLU A 145 -29.08 -24.68 -8.10
N HIS A 146 -29.89 -23.94 -8.86
CA HIS A 146 -29.60 -23.57 -10.24
C HIS A 146 -29.91 -22.11 -10.54
N ARG A 147 -29.00 -21.43 -11.25
CA ARG A 147 -29.28 -20.10 -11.81
C ARG A 147 -29.95 -20.22 -13.17
N LEU A 148 -31.12 -19.60 -13.32
CA LEU A 148 -31.88 -19.57 -14.57
C LEU A 148 -31.78 -18.19 -15.22
N LYS A 149 -31.85 -18.16 -16.55
CA LYS A 149 -31.73 -16.92 -17.34
C LYS A 149 -32.75 -15.86 -16.90
N ASP A 150 -32.26 -14.64 -16.69
CA ASP A 150 -33.04 -13.44 -16.31
C ASP A 150 -33.72 -13.52 -14.93
N LEU A 151 -33.28 -14.42 -14.05
CA LEU A 151 -33.69 -14.47 -12.64
C LEU A 151 -32.51 -14.07 -11.73
N THR A 152 -32.73 -13.12 -10.82
CA THR A 152 -31.70 -12.53 -9.94
C THR A 152 -31.22 -13.46 -8.82
N GLY A 153 -31.83 -14.64 -8.62
CA GLY A 153 -31.48 -15.58 -7.55
C GLY A 153 -31.46 -17.03 -7.99
N SER A 154 -30.62 -17.84 -7.32
CA SER A 154 -30.59 -19.30 -7.45
C SER A 154 -31.98 -19.89 -7.17
N GLN A 155 -32.39 -20.89 -7.95
CA GLN A 155 -33.65 -21.61 -7.81
C GLN A 155 -33.34 -23.06 -7.47
N ARG A 156 -33.90 -23.56 -6.37
CA ARG A 156 -33.85 -25.00 -6.09
C ARG A 156 -34.91 -25.72 -6.93
N LEU A 157 -34.48 -26.69 -7.73
CA LEU A 157 -35.32 -27.39 -8.69
C LEU A 157 -35.49 -28.86 -8.31
N TYR A 158 -36.69 -29.37 -8.56
CA TYR A 158 -37.04 -30.78 -8.32
C TYR A 158 -37.51 -31.41 -9.61
N GLN A 159 -37.23 -32.69 -9.80
CA GLN A 159 -37.75 -33.50 -10.90
C GLN A 159 -38.89 -34.40 -10.43
N LEU A 160 -39.91 -34.57 -11.26
CA LEU A 160 -40.94 -35.59 -11.06
C LEU A 160 -40.45 -36.97 -11.51
N GLY A 161 -40.42 -37.93 -10.59
CA GLY A 161 -39.93 -39.29 -10.83
C GLY A 161 -38.41 -39.41 -10.82
N ASP A 162 -37.94 -40.66 -10.87
CA ASP A 162 -36.53 -41.03 -10.67
C ASP A 162 -35.78 -41.38 -11.97
N GLU A 163 -36.34 -41.05 -13.14
CA GLU A 163 -35.65 -41.23 -14.42
C GLU A 163 -34.37 -40.37 -14.51
N ASP A 164 -33.32 -40.90 -15.14
CA ASP A 164 -32.08 -40.16 -15.34
C ASP A 164 -32.14 -39.30 -16.60
N PHE A 165 -31.86 -37.99 -16.43
CA PHE A 165 -31.73 -37.03 -17.52
C PHE A 165 -30.33 -36.42 -17.52
N PRO A 166 -29.87 -35.87 -18.67
CA PRO A 166 -28.67 -35.06 -18.70
C PRO A 166 -28.80 -33.85 -17.74
N PRO A 167 -27.67 -33.25 -17.32
CA PRO A 167 -27.67 -32.07 -16.49
C PRO A 167 -28.58 -30.95 -17.03
N LEU A 168 -29.22 -30.20 -16.14
CA LEU A 168 -30.11 -29.11 -16.53
C LEU A 168 -29.39 -28.03 -17.34
N ARG A 169 -30.09 -27.42 -18.29
CA ARG A 169 -29.58 -26.32 -19.12
C ARG A 169 -29.67 -24.99 -18.36
N THR A 170 -28.83 -24.82 -17.34
CA THR A 170 -28.82 -23.67 -16.43
C THR A 170 -27.59 -22.79 -16.66
N LEU A 171 -27.62 -21.54 -16.18
CA LEU A 171 -26.48 -20.63 -16.27
C LEU A 171 -25.38 -21.10 -15.30
N TYR A 172 -24.35 -21.76 -15.85
CA TYR A 172 -23.02 -22.04 -15.27
C TYR A 172 -22.95 -23.01 -14.06
N ARG A 173 -22.08 -24.02 -14.14
CA ARG A 173 -21.68 -24.88 -12.99
C ARG A 173 -20.59 -24.16 -12.19
N THR A 174 -20.90 -23.66 -10.99
CA THR A 174 -19.89 -23.03 -10.13
C THR A 174 -20.17 -23.27 -8.64
N ASN A 175 -19.11 -23.38 -7.84
CA ASN A 175 -19.14 -23.45 -6.37
C ASN A 175 -18.50 -22.20 -5.72
N LEU A 176 -18.35 -21.10 -6.48
CA LEU A 176 -17.76 -19.86 -5.96
C LEU A 176 -18.58 -19.29 -4.79
N PRO A 177 -17.95 -18.92 -3.67
CA PRO A 177 -18.64 -18.31 -2.54
C PRO A 177 -19.14 -16.90 -2.87
N ILE A 178 -20.35 -16.58 -2.40
CA ILE A 178 -20.91 -15.22 -2.50
C ILE A 178 -20.08 -14.31 -1.60
N GLN A 179 -19.55 -13.25 -2.20
CA GLN A 179 -18.78 -12.24 -1.50
C GLN A 179 -19.73 -11.25 -0.79
N PRO A 180 -19.63 -11.07 0.54
CA PRO A 180 -20.61 -10.29 1.30
C PRO A 180 -20.49 -8.78 1.09
N ASN A 181 -19.34 -8.31 0.61
CA ASN A 181 -19.05 -6.91 0.34
C ASN A 181 -18.34 -6.76 -1.00
N PRO A 182 -18.47 -5.60 -1.68
CA PRO A 182 -17.73 -5.31 -2.92
C PRO A 182 -16.21 -5.33 -2.70
N LEU A 183 -15.48 -5.53 -3.80
CA LEU A 183 -14.04 -5.32 -3.85
C LEU A 183 -13.76 -3.81 -4.03
N VAL A 184 -12.81 -3.26 -3.29
CA VAL A 184 -12.51 -1.82 -3.25
C VAL A 184 -11.09 -1.57 -3.72
N GLY A 185 -10.91 -0.63 -4.65
CA GLY A 185 -9.59 -0.13 -5.06
C GLY A 185 -8.70 -1.20 -5.70
N ARG A 186 -9.29 -2.04 -6.54
CA ARG A 186 -8.62 -3.17 -7.23
C ARG A 186 -9.03 -3.32 -8.69
N GLU A 187 -9.62 -2.28 -9.26
CA GLU A 187 -10.13 -2.24 -10.63
C GLU A 187 -9.00 -2.50 -11.63
N ARG A 188 -7.84 -1.86 -11.39
CA ARG A 188 -6.65 -2.04 -12.23
C ARG A 188 -6.15 -3.49 -12.19
N GLU A 189 -6.06 -4.07 -10.99
CA GLU A 189 -5.58 -5.44 -10.82
C GLU A 189 -6.54 -6.47 -11.42
N LEU A 190 -7.85 -6.23 -11.34
CA LEU A 190 -8.85 -7.06 -12.01
C LEU A 190 -8.68 -7.03 -13.53
N ASP A 191 -8.49 -5.83 -14.11
CA ASP A 191 -8.28 -5.67 -15.54
C ASP A 191 -6.99 -6.37 -16.01
N GLU A 192 -5.87 -6.11 -15.34
CA GLU A 192 -4.56 -6.68 -15.67
C GLU A 192 -4.54 -8.21 -15.49
N ALA A 193 -4.99 -8.72 -14.35
CA ALA A 193 -5.06 -10.16 -14.09
C ALA A 193 -6.09 -10.85 -15.00
N GLY A 194 -7.17 -10.17 -15.38
CA GLY A 194 -8.14 -10.63 -16.38
C GLY A 194 -7.54 -10.81 -17.76
N VAL A 195 -6.67 -9.89 -18.21
CA VAL A 195 -5.92 -10.05 -19.46
C VAL A 195 -5.00 -11.27 -19.39
N LEU A 196 -4.31 -11.48 -18.27
CA LEU A 196 -3.44 -12.63 -18.09
C LEU A 196 -4.23 -13.95 -18.10
N LEU A 197 -5.36 -14.00 -17.39
CA LEU A 197 -6.23 -15.18 -17.32
C LEU A 197 -6.82 -15.53 -18.69
N ARG A 198 -7.10 -14.54 -19.55
CA ARG A 198 -7.53 -14.78 -20.94
C ARG A 198 -6.40 -15.33 -21.82
N SER A 199 -5.17 -14.86 -21.62
CA SER A 199 -4.05 -15.15 -22.52
C SER A 199 -3.27 -16.40 -22.14
N HIS A 200 -3.27 -16.79 -20.86
CA HIS A 200 -2.46 -17.88 -20.33
C HIS A 200 -3.31 -18.96 -19.67
N ARG A 201 -2.74 -20.16 -19.48
CA ARG A 201 -3.44 -21.31 -18.90
C ARG A 201 -3.21 -21.46 -17.40
N LEU A 202 -2.12 -20.90 -16.87
CA LEU A 202 -1.82 -20.84 -15.45
C LEU A 202 -1.51 -19.39 -15.08
N VAL A 203 -2.27 -18.84 -14.14
CA VAL A 203 -2.00 -17.55 -13.51
C VAL A 203 -1.89 -17.75 -12.01
N THR A 204 -0.80 -17.28 -11.42
CA THR A 204 -0.57 -17.30 -9.96
C THR A 204 -0.59 -15.87 -9.42
N LEU A 205 -1.57 -15.56 -8.58
CA LEU A 205 -1.60 -14.33 -7.78
C LEU A 205 -0.66 -14.52 -6.58
N THR A 206 0.41 -13.73 -6.53
CA THR A 206 1.43 -13.75 -5.48
C THR A 206 1.33 -12.51 -4.59
N GLY A 207 1.93 -12.52 -3.39
CA GLY A 207 1.94 -11.33 -2.52
C GLY A 207 1.79 -11.64 -1.02
N PRO A 208 1.91 -10.63 -0.15
CA PRO A 208 1.98 -10.83 1.30
C PRO A 208 0.67 -11.34 1.90
N GLY A 209 0.76 -11.90 3.11
CA GLY A 209 -0.40 -12.30 3.90
C GLY A 209 -1.32 -11.09 4.16
N GLY A 210 -2.62 -11.24 3.87
CA GLY A 210 -3.58 -10.15 4.09
C GLY A 210 -3.68 -9.11 2.96
N SER A 211 -2.95 -9.25 1.85
CA SER A 211 -3.01 -8.33 0.68
C SER A 211 -4.32 -8.41 -0.12
N GLY A 212 -5.15 -9.43 0.13
CA GLY A 212 -6.44 -9.61 -0.56
C GLY A 212 -6.43 -10.56 -1.77
N LYS A 213 -5.37 -11.35 -1.99
CA LYS A 213 -5.26 -12.32 -3.10
C LYS A 213 -6.50 -13.19 -3.30
N THR A 214 -7.01 -13.82 -2.24
CA THR A 214 -8.20 -14.67 -2.29
C THR A 214 -9.45 -13.89 -2.74
N ARG A 215 -9.63 -12.67 -2.24
CA ARG A 215 -10.76 -11.80 -2.62
C ARG A 215 -10.67 -11.38 -4.08
N LEU A 216 -9.47 -10.98 -4.53
CA LEU A 216 -9.21 -10.64 -5.94
C LEU A 216 -9.43 -11.85 -6.85
N ALA A 217 -8.92 -13.03 -6.49
CA ALA A 217 -9.06 -14.25 -7.29
C ALA A 217 -10.52 -14.72 -7.40
N LEU A 218 -11.29 -14.62 -6.33
CA LEU A 218 -12.71 -14.96 -6.32
C LEU A 218 -13.53 -14.00 -7.19
N GLN A 219 -13.23 -12.70 -7.13
CA GLN A 219 -13.86 -11.70 -8.00
C GLN A 219 -13.49 -11.94 -9.48
N LEU A 220 -12.21 -12.17 -9.76
CA LEU A 220 -11.71 -12.48 -11.10
C LEU A 220 -12.36 -13.76 -11.67
N ALA A 221 -12.47 -14.81 -10.85
CA ALA A 221 -13.13 -16.06 -11.23
C ALA A 221 -14.63 -15.85 -11.49
N ALA A 222 -15.29 -14.99 -10.71
CA ALA A 222 -16.71 -14.64 -10.89
C ALA A 222 -16.96 -13.88 -12.21
N GLU A 223 -16.10 -12.93 -12.57
CA GLU A 223 -16.17 -12.18 -13.84
C GLU A 223 -15.85 -13.06 -15.06
N ALA A 224 -15.08 -14.12 -14.86
CA ALA A 224 -14.71 -15.04 -15.93
C ALA A 224 -15.74 -16.17 -16.17
N VAL A 225 -16.80 -16.27 -15.37
CA VAL A 225 -17.80 -17.37 -15.45
C VAL A 225 -18.36 -17.56 -16.86
N GLU A 226 -18.63 -16.47 -17.60
CA GLU A 226 -19.18 -16.55 -18.96
C GLU A 226 -18.21 -17.17 -19.98
N GLN A 227 -16.90 -17.13 -19.68
CA GLN A 227 -15.85 -17.65 -20.56
C GLN A 227 -15.72 -19.18 -20.46
N PHE A 228 -16.17 -19.77 -19.34
CA PHE A 228 -16.00 -21.19 -19.01
C PHE A 228 -17.35 -21.93 -18.92
N PRO A 229 -17.89 -22.42 -20.06
CA PRO A 229 -19.20 -23.06 -20.13
C PRO A 229 -19.28 -24.36 -19.31
N ASP A 230 -18.14 -25.04 -19.13
CA ASP A 230 -18.06 -26.28 -18.36
C ASP A 230 -17.88 -26.04 -16.85
N GLY A 231 -17.68 -24.79 -16.44
CA GLY A 231 -17.76 -24.35 -15.05
C GLY A 231 -16.52 -23.65 -14.50
N VAL A 232 -16.71 -23.06 -13.32
CA VAL A 232 -15.65 -22.41 -12.53
C VAL A 232 -15.67 -22.95 -11.11
N PHE A 233 -14.57 -23.58 -10.70
CA PHE A 233 -14.48 -24.35 -9.46
C PHE A 233 -13.41 -23.81 -8.52
N TRP A 234 -13.81 -23.47 -7.29
CA TRP A 234 -12.94 -23.11 -6.18
C TRP A 234 -12.52 -24.34 -5.38
N VAL A 235 -11.23 -24.42 -5.09
CA VAL A 235 -10.60 -25.47 -4.30
C VAL A 235 -9.83 -24.79 -3.16
N PRO A 236 -10.42 -24.66 -1.96
CA PRO A 236 -9.73 -24.08 -0.82
C PRO A 236 -8.73 -25.08 -0.24
N LEU A 237 -7.42 -24.81 -0.36
CA LEU A 237 -6.36 -25.71 0.11
C LEU A 237 -5.92 -25.42 1.55
N GLN A 238 -6.48 -24.37 2.15
CA GLN A 238 -6.09 -23.85 3.46
C GLN A 238 -5.96 -24.83 4.63
N ALA A 239 -6.66 -25.97 4.58
CA ALA A 239 -6.66 -26.97 5.64
C ALA A 239 -5.69 -28.13 5.35
N LEU A 240 -5.10 -28.17 4.16
CA LEU A 240 -4.19 -29.21 3.72
C LEU A 240 -2.76 -28.80 4.03
N ARG A 241 -1.98 -29.74 4.59
CA ARG A 241 -0.53 -29.64 4.77
C ARG A 241 0.24 -30.72 4.00
N ASP A 242 -0.46 -31.75 3.54
CA ASP A 242 0.14 -32.85 2.77
C ASP A 242 -0.10 -32.60 1.27
N PRO A 243 0.96 -32.38 0.48
CA PRO A 243 0.88 -32.20 -0.97
C PRO A 243 0.14 -33.31 -1.71
N ALA A 244 0.20 -34.56 -1.20
CA ALA A 244 -0.45 -35.71 -1.83
C ALA A 244 -1.98 -35.63 -1.82
N LEU A 245 -2.57 -34.79 -0.94
CA LEU A 245 -4.02 -34.63 -0.82
C LEU A 245 -4.61 -33.59 -1.78
N VAL A 246 -3.78 -32.81 -2.47
CA VAL A 246 -4.23 -31.73 -3.35
C VAL A 246 -5.06 -32.25 -4.51
N GLU A 247 -4.62 -33.33 -5.17
CA GLU A 247 -5.37 -33.93 -6.28
C GLU A 247 -6.74 -34.44 -5.84
N HIS A 248 -6.82 -35.02 -4.63
CA HIS A 248 -8.10 -35.46 -4.06
C HIS A 248 -9.04 -34.28 -3.80
N ALA A 249 -8.53 -33.16 -3.29
CA ALA A 249 -9.33 -31.95 -3.08
C ALA A 249 -9.85 -31.36 -4.39
N ILE A 250 -9.04 -31.35 -5.44
CA ILE A 250 -9.47 -30.90 -6.79
C ILE A 250 -10.60 -31.79 -7.30
N ARG A 251 -10.42 -33.12 -7.26
CA ARG A 251 -11.46 -34.07 -7.68
C ARG A 251 -12.76 -33.89 -6.90
N ALA A 252 -12.69 -33.72 -5.59
CA ALA A 252 -13.85 -33.50 -4.75
C ALA A 252 -14.62 -32.22 -5.13
N SER A 253 -13.92 -31.10 -5.39
CA SER A 253 -14.54 -29.85 -5.82
C SER A 253 -15.16 -29.91 -7.22
N LEU A 254 -14.59 -30.71 -8.13
CA LEU A 254 -15.10 -30.91 -9.49
C LEU A 254 -16.22 -31.96 -9.57
N GLY A 255 -16.39 -32.80 -8.53
CA GLY A 255 -17.30 -33.94 -8.56
C GLY A 255 -16.80 -35.08 -9.45
N ALA A 256 -15.48 -35.31 -9.47
CA ALA A 256 -14.86 -36.39 -10.21
C ALA A 256 -14.71 -37.64 -9.33
N ASP A 257 -15.36 -38.75 -9.73
CA ASP A 257 -15.30 -40.03 -9.00
C ASP A 257 -14.01 -40.81 -9.26
N ASP A 258 -13.41 -40.67 -10.46
CA ASP A 258 -12.23 -41.40 -10.94
C ASP A 258 -11.06 -40.46 -11.34
N ASP A 259 -10.36 -40.75 -12.45
CA ASP A 259 -9.19 -40.02 -12.95
C ASP A 259 -9.53 -38.56 -13.28
N LEU A 260 -8.71 -37.63 -12.76
CA LEU A 260 -8.96 -36.19 -12.87
C LEU A 260 -8.79 -35.70 -14.32
N ILE A 261 -7.80 -36.22 -15.05
CA ILE A 261 -7.51 -35.80 -16.43
C ILE A 261 -8.63 -36.28 -17.35
N ASP A 262 -9.08 -37.53 -17.22
CA ASP A 262 -10.19 -38.07 -18.00
C ASP A 262 -11.52 -37.35 -17.69
N HIS A 263 -11.75 -37.00 -16.41
CA HIS A 263 -12.95 -36.25 -16.05
C HIS A 263 -12.98 -34.85 -16.70
N VAL A 264 -11.83 -34.16 -16.75
CA VAL A 264 -11.73 -32.82 -17.32
C VAL A 264 -11.66 -32.88 -18.85
N ALA A 265 -10.83 -33.76 -19.41
CA ALA A 265 -10.63 -34.00 -20.84
C ALA A 265 -10.59 -32.69 -21.66
N ASP A 266 -11.51 -32.53 -22.62
CA ASP A 266 -11.60 -31.37 -23.50
C ASP A 266 -12.49 -30.23 -22.95
N LYS A 267 -12.96 -30.32 -21.69
CA LYS A 267 -13.82 -29.30 -21.07
C LYS A 267 -13.10 -27.96 -20.95
N ARG A 268 -13.83 -26.88 -21.18
CA ARG A 268 -13.39 -25.49 -21.01
C ARG A 268 -13.87 -24.98 -19.65
N LEU A 269 -13.09 -25.30 -18.62
CA LEU A 269 -13.33 -24.93 -17.23
C LEU A 269 -12.17 -24.14 -16.60
N LEU A 270 -12.45 -23.47 -15.49
CA LEU A 270 -11.47 -22.79 -14.64
C LEU A 270 -11.41 -23.46 -13.27
N VAL A 271 -10.21 -23.81 -12.82
CA VAL A 271 -9.95 -24.26 -11.44
C VAL A 271 -9.21 -23.17 -10.68
N LEU A 272 -9.81 -22.66 -9.61
CA LEU A 272 -9.19 -21.73 -8.67
C LEU A 272 -8.64 -22.49 -7.46
N LEU A 273 -7.32 -22.64 -7.39
CA LEU A 273 -6.61 -23.22 -6.24
C LEU A 273 -6.23 -22.09 -5.27
N ASP A 274 -6.87 -22.04 -4.11
CA ASP A 274 -6.67 -20.96 -3.15
C ASP A 274 -5.77 -21.39 -1.99
N ASN A 275 -4.82 -20.53 -1.62
CA ASN A 275 -3.86 -20.70 -0.55
C ASN A 275 -2.91 -21.87 -0.86
N PHE A 276 -2.11 -21.79 -1.92
CA PHE A 276 -1.21 -22.88 -2.36
C PHE A 276 0.12 -22.91 -1.60
N GLU A 277 0.47 -21.84 -0.87
CA GLU A 277 1.79 -21.65 -0.24
C GLU A 277 2.21 -22.74 0.76
N GLN A 278 1.27 -23.48 1.36
CA GLN A 278 1.59 -24.58 2.29
C GLN A 278 1.73 -25.95 1.61
N VAL A 279 1.46 -26.04 0.32
CA VAL A 279 1.53 -27.27 -0.48
C VAL A 279 2.24 -27.00 -1.81
N VAL A 280 3.24 -26.11 -1.82
CA VAL A 280 3.96 -25.74 -3.06
C VAL A 280 4.63 -26.95 -3.71
N GLU A 281 5.04 -27.94 -2.93
CA GLU A 281 5.53 -29.24 -3.42
C GLU A 281 4.51 -29.99 -4.31
N ALA A 282 3.22 -29.64 -4.25
CA ALA A 282 2.16 -30.18 -5.11
C ALA A 282 2.12 -29.53 -6.51
N ALA A 283 2.97 -28.55 -6.82
CA ALA A 283 3.01 -27.88 -8.12
C ALA A 283 3.07 -28.83 -9.34
N PRO A 284 3.76 -30.00 -9.30
CA PRO A 284 3.74 -30.96 -10.42
C PRO A 284 2.34 -31.50 -10.78
N ILE A 285 1.39 -31.51 -9.83
CA ILE A 285 -0.01 -31.89 -10.08
C ILE A 285 -0.68 -30.87 -11.00
N VAL A 286 -0.40 -29.57 -10.79
CA VAL A 286 -0.91 -28.48 -11.64
C VAL A 286 -0.33 -28.61 -13.06
N SER A 287 0.97 -28.90 -13.19
CA SER A 287 1.60 -29.15 -14.48
C SER A 287 0.99 -30.35 -15.20
N SER A 288 0.74 -31.45 -14.48
CA SER A 288 0.15 -32.67 -15.05
C SER A 288 -1.28 -32.45 -15.52
N LEU A 289 -2.10 -31.73 -14.73
CA LEU A 289 -3.44 -31.32 -15.12
C LEU A 289 -3.40 -30.49 -16.41
N LEU A 290 -2.56 -29.46 -16.46
CA LEU A 290 -2.44 -28.59 -17.63
C LEU A 290 -1.92 -29.36 -18.87
N ALA A 291 -1.02 -30.32 -18.70
CA ALA A 291 -0.55 -31.16 -19.80
C ALA A 291 -1.66 -32.07 -20.35
N GLY A 292 -2.51 -32.62 -19.49
CA GLY A 292 -3.59 -33.54 -19.85
C GLY A 292 -4.85 -32.88 -20.40
N THR A 293 -5.11 -31.61 -20.10
CA THR A 293 -6.43 -30.98 -20.35
C THR A 293 -6.33 -29.67 -21.14
N PRO A 294 -6.28 -29.69 -22.49
CA PRO A 294 -5.85 -28.54 -23.30
C PRO A 294 -6.70 -27.27 -23.14
N ASN A 295 -7.99 -27.43 -22.81
CA ASN A 295 -8.95 -26.33 -22.70
C ASN A 295 -9.17 -25.82 -21.27
N ALA A 296 -8.60 -26.49 -20.26
CA ALA A 296 -8.71 -26.07 -18.87
C ALA A 296 -7.69 -24.97 -18.54
N LYS A 297 -8.09 -24.07 -17.63
CA LYS A 297 -7.23 -23.05 -17.03
C LYS A 297 -7.19 -23.19 -15.52
N VAL A 298 -6.09 -22.78 -14.92
CA VAL A 298 -5.86 -22.79 -13.48
C VAL A 298 -5.49 -21.38 -13.02
N LEU A 299 -6.22 -20.88 -12.03
CA LEU A 299 -5.88 -19.68 -11.28
C LEU A 299 -5.42 -20.11 -9.90
N VAL A 300 -4.29 -19.60 -9.41
CA VAL A 300 -3.73 -19.98 -8.12
C VAL A 300 -3.56 -18.74 -7.27
N THR A 301 -3.87 -18.81 -5.97
CA THR A 301 -3.39 -17.82 -5.00
C THR A 301 -2.32 -18.46 -4.15
N SER A 302 -1.18 -17.78 -4.02
CA SER A 302 -0.05 -18.24 -3.22
C SER A 302 0.71 -17.03 -2.69
N ARG A 303 1.58 -17.23 -1.70
CA ARG A 303 2.55 -16.20 -1.28
C ARG A 303 3.78 -16.24 -2.14
N GLU A 304 4.26 -17.44 -2.42
CA GLU A 304 5.40 -17.71 -3.29
C GLU A 304 4.97 -18.32 -4.63
N PRO A 305 5.78 -18.19 -5.69
CA PRO A 305 5.49 -18.82 -6.97
C PRO A 305 5.57 -20.34 -6.93
N LEU A 306 4.90 -20.99 -7.88
CA LEU A 306 4.90 -22.45 -8.02
C LEU A 306 6.15 -22.98 -8.73
N HIS A 307 6.89 -22.11 -9.44
CA HIS A 307 8.10 -22.47 -10.19
C HIS A 307 7.89 -23.56 -11.26
N VAL A 308 6.77 -23.49 -11.98
CA VAL A 308 6.46 -24.36 -13.12
C VAL A 308 6.50 -23.59 -14.44
N GLU A 309 6.86 -24.27 -15.54
CA GLU A 309 7.15 -23.62 -16.84
C GLU A 309 5.98 -22.79 -17.40
N ALA A 310 4.74 -23.24 -17.21
CA ALA A 310 3.54 -22.56 -17.72
C ALA A 310 3.08 -21.38 -16.85
N GLU A 311 3.75 -21.10 -15.72
CA GLU A 311 3.32 -20.12 -14.72
C GLU A 311 3.43 -18.68 -15.23
N GLN A 312 2.32 -17.94 -15.22
CA GLN A 312 2.33 -16.48 -15.28
C GLN A 312 2.01 -15.89 -13.91
N ARG A 313 2.90 -15.02 -13.44
CA ARG A 313 2.83 -14.44 -12.09
C ARG A 313 2.19 -13.06 -12.16
N TYR A 314 1.29 -12.80 -11.21
CA TYR A 314 0.76 -11.46 -10.99
C TYR A 314 0.96 -11.07 -9.52
N PRO A 315 1.85 -10.11 -9.20
CA PRO A 315 2.06 -9.65 -7.83
C PRO A 315 0.89 -8.78 -7.37
N VAL A 316 0.25 -9.18 -6.28
CA VAL A 316 -0.82 -8.44 -5.61
C VAL A 316 -0.21 -7.65 -4.46
N GLU A 317 0.19 -6.42 -4.78
CA GLU A 317 0.76 -5.46 -3.85
C GLU A 317 -0.28 -5.00 -2.81
N PRO A 318 0.15 -4.50 -1.63
CA PRO A 318 -0.75 -3.77 -0.74
C PRO A 318 -1.45 -2.60 -1.44
N LEU A 319 -2.59 -2.14 -0.90
CA LEU A 319 -3.35 -1.06 -1.51
C LEU A 319 -2.54 0.25 -1.52
N PRO A 320 -2.60 1.02 -2.62
CA PRO A 320 -2.16 2.41 -2.63
C PRO A 320 -2.83 3.22 -1.52
N GLU A 321 -2.20 4.32 -1.09
CA GLU A 321 -2.69 5.10 0.06
C GLU A 321 -4.14 5.60 -0.12
N GLU A 322 -4.49 6.04 -1.33
CA GLU A 322 -5.83 6.52 -1.66
C GLU A 322 -6.87 5.39 -1.53
N ASP A 323 -6.60 4.23 -2.12
CA ASP A 323 -7.47 3.05 -2.08
C ASP A 323 -7.57 2.44 -0.68
N ALA A 324 -6.46 2.44 0.07
CA ALA A 324 -6.43 2.04 1.46
C ALA A 324 -7.34 2.93 2.32
N GLY A 325 -7.32 4.24 2.07
CA GLY A 325 -8.22 5.21 2.69
C GLY A 325 -9.69 4.97 2.35
N LEU A 326 -10.00 4.68 1.08
CA LEU A 326 -11.35 4.32 0.63
C LEU A 326 -11.86 3.06 1.35
N LEU A 327 -11.05 2.00 1.39
CA LEU A 327 -11.40 0.78 2.11
C LEU A 327 -11.62 1.08 3.60
N PHE A 328 -10.73 1.85 4.24
CA PHE A 328 -10.89 2.21 5.65
C PHE A 328 -12.23 2.90 5.91
N VAL A 329 -12.58 3.90 5.09
CA VAL A 329 -13.82 4.67 5.24
C VAL A 329 -15.05 3.79 5.05
N GLU A 330 -15.06 2.95 4.02
CA GLU A 330 -16.18 2.04 3.75
C GLU A 330 -16.41 1.08 4.94
N ARG A 331 -15.33 0.50 5.46
CA ARG A 331 -15.39 -0.43 6.61
C ARG A 331 -15.77 0.28 7.90
N ALA A 332 -15.26 1.50 8.12
CA ALA A 332 -15.60 2.31 9.30
C ALA A 332 -17.08 2.72 9.27
N GLN A 333 -17.62 3.08 8.10
CA GLN A 333 -19.03 3.42 7.95
C GLN A 333 -19.96 2.23 8.17
N ALA A 334 -19.51 1.00 7.86
CA ALA A 334 -20.28 -0.21 8.13
C ALA A 334 -20.50 -0.46 9.64
N VAL A 335 -19.57 -0.04 10.50
CA VAL A 335 -19.68 -0.17 11.97
C VAL A 335 -20.14 1.12 12.66
N ALA A 336 -19.91 2.28 12.04
CA ALA A 336 -20.28 3.61 12.53
C ALA A 336 -20.82 4.47 11.37
N PRO A 337 -22.13 4.44 11.06
CA PRO A 337 -22.71 5.10 9.88
C PRO A 337 -22.48 6.62 9.78
N GLY A 338 -22.20 7.28 10.91
CA GLY A 338 -21.89 8.71 10.98
C GLY A 338 -20.42 9.05 10.69
N PHE A 339 -19.56 8.06 10.48
CA PHE A 339 -18.12 8.27 10.29
C PHE A 339 -17.83 9.19 9.09
N ARG A 340 -16.83 10.05 9.28
CA ARG A 340 -16.31 10.97 8.26
C ARG A 340 -14.79 10.80 8.17
N PRO A 341 -14.21 10.87 6.96
CA PRO A 341 -12.76 10.81 6.79
C PRO A 341 -12.07 11.91 7.62
N ALA A 342 -10.99 11.55 8.31
CA ALA A 342 -10.15 12.46 9.09
C ALA A 342 -8.72 12.45 8.55
N ALA A 343 -7.94 13.50 8.82
CA ALA A 343 -6.54 13.60 8.36
C ALA A 343 -5.67 12.41 8.83
N ALA A 344 -5.96 11.85 10.01
CA ALA A 344 -5.27 10.67 10.54
C ALA A 344 -5.45 9.39 9.72
N VAL A 345 -6.48 9.27 8.86
CA VAL A 345 -6.76 8.03 8.11
C VAL A 345 -5.60 7.64 7.20
N GLY A 346 -4.99 8.59 6.49
CA GLY A 346 -3.82 8.32 5.64
C GLY A 346 -2.63 7.81 6.45
N GLN A 347 -2.36 8.41 7.61
CA GLN A 347 -1.30 7.97 8.53
C GLN A 347 -1.57 6.55 9.09
N ILE A 348 -2.82 6.25 9.46
CA ILE A 348 -3.23 4.92 9.89
C ILE A 348 -3.01 3.91 8.75
N CYS A 349 -3.45 4.20 7.54
CA CYS A 349 -3.31 3.29 6.39
C CYS A 349 -1.84 3.02 6.05
N ARG A 350 -0.99 4.05 6.09
CA ARG A 350 0.46 3.90 5.92
C ARG A 350 1.06 2.98 6.99
N ARG A 351 0.67 3.16 8.25
CA ARG A 351 1.16 2.34 9.38
C ARG A 351 0.70 0.88 9.30
N LEU A 352 -0.40 0.63 8.61
CA LEU A 352 -0.93 -0.70 8.35
C LEU A 352 -0.41 -1.28 7.02
N ASP A 353 0.64 -0.68 6.45
CA ASP A 353 1.31 -1.09 5.22
C ASP A 353 0.37 -1.17 3.99
N GLY A 354 -0.79 -0.52 4.02
CA GLY A 354 -1.82 -0.67 2.97
C GLY A 354 -2.45 -2.07 2.89
N LEU A 355 -2.25 -2.94 3.90
CA LEU A 355 -2.79 -4.31 3.87
C LEU A 355 -4.31 -4.30 4.14
N PRO A 356 -5.16 -4.75 3.19
CA PRO A 356 -6.61 -4.75 3.35
C PRO A 356 -7.11 -5.39 4.65
N LEU A 357 -6.54 -6.54 5.04
CA LEU A 357 -6.93 -7.20 6.30
C LEU A 357 -6.64 -6.32 7.52
N ALA A 358 -5.47 -5.66 7.55
CA ALA A 358 -5.09 -4.80 8.66
C ALA A 358 -6.01 -3.56 8.74
N ILE A 359 -6.31 -2.98 7.58
CA ILE A 359 -7.25 -1.86 7.43
C ILE A 359 -8.64 -2.22 7.92
N GLU A 360 -9.18 -3.38 7.52
CA GLU A 360 -10.48 -3.87 7.98
C GLU A 360 -10.54 -4.05 9.51
N LEU A 361 -9.48 -4.62 10.09
CA LEU A 361 -9.37 -4.82 11.54
C LEU A 361 -9.30 -3.49 12.30
N ALA A 362 -8.60 -2.49 11.76
CA ALA A 362 -8.47 -1.17 12.34
C ALA A 362 -9.76 -0.36 12.21
N ALA A 363 -10.38 -0.35 11.04
CA ALA A 363 -11.64 0.36 10.77
C ALA A 363 -12.79 -0.13 11.67
N ALA A 364 -12.81 -1.43 12.01
CA ALA A 364 -13.75 -1.98 12.98
C ALA A 364 -13.64 -1.37 14.40
N ARG A 365 -12.52 -0.72 14.74
CA ARG A 365 -12.30 -0.08 16.06
C ARG A 365 -12.82 1.34 16.17
N VAL A 366 -13.23 1.94 15.06
CA VAL A 366 -13.77 3.29 15.00
C VAL A 366 -15.09 3.44 15.78
N ALA A 367 -15.79 2.33 16.03
CA ALA A 367 -16.95 2.32 16.93
C ALA A 367 -16.62 2.62 18.40
N LEU A 368 -15.34 2.57 18.79
CA LEU A 368 -14.87 2.79 20.17
C LEU A 368 -13.81 3.88 20.26
N LEU A 369 -12.98 4.05 19.23
CA LEU A 369 -11.82 4.94 19.22
C LEU A 369 -11.92 5.92 18.05
N ASP A 370 -11.74 7.21 18.32
CA ASP A 370 -11.60 8.20 17.25
C ASP A 370 -10.28 7.98 16.46
N PRO A 371 -10.17 8.44 15.20
CA PRO A 371 -9.00 8.17 14.36
C PRO A 371 -7.65 8.60 14.97
N ASP A 372 -7.54 9.79 15.55
CA ASP A 372 -6.28 10.25 16.17
C ASP A 372 -5.88 9.37 17.37
N GLU A 373 -6.87 8.91 18.13
CA GLU A 373 -6.68 8.00 19.24
C GLU A 373 -6.28 6.59 18.80
N LEU A 374 -6.79 6.13 17.66
CA LEU A 374 -6.43 4.85 17.06
C LEU A 374 -4.98 4.91 16.57
N LEU A 375 -4.60 6.00 15.90
CA LEU A 375 -3.23 6.23 15.43
C LEU A 375 -2.22 6.23 16.59
N ALA A 376 -2.46 7.03 17.64
CA ALA A 376 -1.57 7.12 18.80
C ALA A 376 -1.41 5.78 19.54
N ARG A 377 -2.36 4.85 19.40
CA ARG A 377 -2.29 3.51 19.98
C ARG A 377 -1.60 2.51 19.05
N LEU A 378 -1.75 2.65 17.72
CA LEU A 378 -0.97 1.91 16.72
C LEU A 378 0.52 2.22 16.84
N ASP A 379 0.89 3.43 17.26
CA ASP A 379 2.28 3.79 17.57
C ASP A 379 2.89 2.97 18.72
N ARG A 380 2.04 2.30 19.53
CA ARG A 380 2.48 1.68 20.78
C ARG A 380 2.42 0.16 20.79
N ARG A 381 1.40 -0.52 20.20
CA ARG A 381 1.29 -2.01 20.20
C ARG A 381 0.30 -2.61 19.15
N LEU A 382 0.72 -3.62 18.37
CA LEU A 382 -0.12 -4.49 17.49
C LEU A 382 -1.26 -5.36 18.11
N PRO A 383 -1.30 -5.73 19.41
CA PRO A 383 -2.38 -6.56 19.99
C PRO A 383 -3.77 -5.93 19.92
N LEU A 384 -3.88 -4.68 19.46
CA LEU A 384 -5.15 -4.01 19.19
C LEU A 384 -5.88 -4.55 17.95
N LEU A 385 -5.26 -5.33 17.07
CA LEU A 385 -5.88 -5.81 15.82
C LEU A 385 -6.35 -7.27 15.91
N ALA A 386 -7.29 -7.52 16.83
CA ALA A 386 -8.02 -8.78 16.91
C ALA A 386 -9.46 -8.62 16.37
N SER A 387 -9.86 -9.51 15.47
CA SER A 387 -11.18 -9.63 14.88
C SER A 387 -12.19 -10.05 15.94
N ARG A 388 -13.39 -9.47 15.88
CA ARG A 388 -14.56 -9.96 16.66
C ARG A 388 -15.38 -11.00 15.88
N SER A 389 -15.07 -11.22 14.59
CA SER A 389 -15.75 -12.22 13.77
C SER A 389 -15.31 -13.62 14.19
N ARG A 390 -16.27 -14.47 14.56
CA ARG A 390 -16.03 -15.89 14.88
C ARG A 390 -15.96 -16.77 13.63
N ASP A 391 -16.34 -16.23 12.47
CA ASP A 391 -16.52 -16.97 11.22
C ASP A 391 -15.27 -16.93 10.33
N ALA A 392 -14.26 -16.10 10.68
CA ALA A 392 -12.97 -16.07 10.01
C ALA A 392 -12.02 -17.16 10.54
N PRO A 393 -11.20 -17.81 9.69
CA PRO A 393 -10.18 -18.77 10.12
C PRO A 393 -9.26 -18.17 11.20
N ALA A 394 -8.85 -18.96 12.20
CA ALA A 394 -8.06 -18.50 13.36
C ALA A 394 -6.86 -17.62 13.00
N ARG A 395 -6.17 -17.93 11.90
CA ARG A 395 -5.02 -17.16 11.38
C ARG A 395 -5.38 -15.77 10.84
N GLN A 396 -6.57 -15.58 10.29
CA GLN A 396 -7.08 -14.29 9.80
C GLN A 396 -7.82 -13.49 10.89
N GLN A 397 -7.94 -14.05 12.10
CA GLN A 397 -8.56 -13.35 13.21
C GLN A 397 -7.66 -12.24 13.75
N THR A 398 -6.34 -12.33 13.62
CA THR A 398 -5.43 -11.21 13.92
C THR A 398 -4.35 -11.12 12.85
N LEU A 399 -3.86 -9.90 12.59
CA LEU A 399 -2.71 -9.72 11.71
C LEU A 399 -1.49 -10.50 12.23
N ARG A 400 -1.31 -10.53 13.56
CA ARG A 400 -0.28 -11.32 14.25
C ARG A 400 -0.35 -12.80 13.89
N ALA A 401 -1.52 -13.43 13.97
CA ALA A 401 -1.68 -14.84 13.66
C ALA A 401 -1.42 -15.15 12.17
N THR A 402 -1.63 -14.19 11.27
CA THR A 402 -1.26 -14.34 9.85
C THR A 402 0.26 -14.32 9.67
N ILE A 403 0.98 -13.45 10.40
CA ILE A 403 2.44 -13.32 10.35
C ILE A 403 3.11 -14.51 11.05
N GLU A 404 2.64 -14.90 12.23
CA GLU A 404 3.14 -16.06 12.98
C GLU A 404 3.05 -17.34 12.14
N TRP A 405 1.94 -17.54 11.43
CA TRP A 405 1.82 -18.66 10.50
C TRP A 405 2.80 -18.57 9.32
N SER A 406 3.07 -17.37 8.78
CA SER A 406 4.12 -17.19 7.76
C SER A 406 5.50 -17.60 8.27
N TYR A 407 5.80 -17.24 9.52
CA TYR A 407 7.08 -17.51 10.17
C TYR A 407 7.24 -19.01 10.48
N GLU A 408 6.19 -19.69 10.94
CA GLU A 408 6.21 -21.14 11.20
C GLU A 408 6.50 -22.00 9.95
N LEU A 409 6.23 -21.47 8.75
CA LEU A 409 6.50 -22.14 7.47
C LEU A 409 7.95 -21.99 6.98
N LEU A 410 8.74 -21.11 7.60
CA LEU A 410 10.14 -20.92 7.27
C LEU A 410 11.01 -22.08 7.75
N ALA A 411 12.07 -22.38 7.01
CA ALA A 411 13.14 -23.25 7.46
C ALA A 411 13.86 -22.66 8.69
N PRO A 412 14.53 -23.47 9.52
CA PRO A 412 15.18 -22.99 10.74
C PRO A 412 16.17 -21.83 10.52
N ASP A 413 16.96 -21.90 9.44
CA ASP A 413 17.96 -20.89 9.11
C ASP A 413 17.28 -19.57 8.64
N GLU A 414 16.22 -19.68 7.86
CA GLU A 414 15.38 -18.54 7.43
C GLU A 414 14.65 -17.88 8.62
N GLN A 415 14.22 -18.67 9.61
CA GLN A 415 13.62 -18.15 10.85
C GLN A 415 14.64 -17.36 11.66
N GLU A 416 15.89 -17.83 11.73
CA GLU A 416 16.97 -17.10 12.38
C GLU A 416 17.29 -15.80 11.67
N LEU A 417 17.46 -15.83 10.35
CA LEU A 417 17.69 -14.63 9.55
C LEU A 417 16.54 -13.63 9.70
N PHE A 418 15.29 -14.08 9.56
CA PHE A 418 14.11 -13.23 9.72
C PHE A 418 14.09 -12.49 11.07
N ARG A 419 14.44 -13.16 12.16
CA ARG A 419 14.57 -12.54 13.49
C ARG A 419 15.68 -11.48 13.52
N LYS A 420 16.86 -11.81 13.00
CA LYS A 420 18.02 -10.90 12.99
C LYS A 420 17.75 -9.64 12.17
N LEU A 421 17.07 -9.75 11.01
CA LEU A 421 16.71 -8.62 10.15
C LEU A 421 15.78 -7.59 10.83
N ALA A 422 15.14 -7.94 11.95
CA ALA A 422 14.35 -7.01 12.75
C ALA A 422 15.18 -5.88 13.39
N VAL A 423 16.51 -6.06 13.44
CA VAL A 423 17.46 -5.07 13.98
C VAL A 423 17.45 -3.76 13.18
N PHE A 424 17.14 -3.83 11.88
CA PHE A 424 17.06 -2.67 11.00
C PHE A 424 15.77 -1.89 11.26
N GLY A 425 15.92 -0.60 11.54
CA GLY A 425 14.80 0.31 11.83
C GLY A 425 13.99 0.70 10.58
N GLY A 426 14.58 0.51 9.40
CA GLY A 426 13.95 0.79 8.12
C GLY A 426 14.45 -0.18 7.05
N SER A 427 14.48 0.27 5.79
CA SER A 427 15.09 -0.51 4.70
C SER A 427 16.60 -0.61 4.87
N PHE A 428 17.22 -1.62 4.26
CA PHE A 428 18.65 -1.90 4.32
C PHE A 428 19.15 -2.44 2.96
N THR A 429 20.46 -2.42 2.75
CA THR A 429 21.09 -3.03 1.58
C THR A 429 21.42 -4.50 1.83
N ILE A 430 21.77 -5.25 0.77
CA ILE A 430 22.18 -6.65 0.92
C ILE A 430 23.48 -6.72 1.74
N GLU A 431 24.42 -5.81 1.48
CA GLU A 431 25.71 -5.72 2.17
C GLU A 431 25.54 -5.45 3.67
N ALA A 432 24.52 -4.65 4.04
CA ALA A 432 24.18 -4.41 5.43
C ALA A 432 23.64 -5.69 6.10
N ALA A 433 22.76 -6.43 5.42
CA ALA A 433 22.23 -7.70 5.92
C ALA A 433 23.34 -8.76 6.07
N GLU A 434 24.27 -8.86 5.12
CA GLU A 434 25.46 -9.71 5.19
C GLU A 434 26.33 -9.34 6.41
N ALA A 435 26.67 -8.06 6.55
CA ALA A 435 27.57 -7.59 7.61
C ALA A 435 26.99 -7.71 9.03
N VAL A 436 25.67 -7.52 9.18
CA VAL A 436 25.01 -7.47 10.49
C VAL A 436 24.40 -8.81 10.88
N CYS A 437 23.77 -9.51 9.94
CA CYS A 437 22.98 -10.71 10.22
C CYS A 437 23.65 -12.01 9.74
N ASP A 438 24.80 -11.94 9.09
CA ASP A 438 25.44 -13.06 8.37
C ASP A 438 24.48 -13.66 7.31
N ALA A 439 23.72 -12.80 6.64
CA ALA A 439 22.74 -13.22 5.64
C ALA A 439 23.43 -13.72 4.35
N ASP A 440 22.97 -14.83 3.80
CA ASP A 440 23.33 -15.25 2.44
C ASP A 440 22.26 -14.77 1.43
N LEU A 441 22.67 -14.56 0.18
CA LEU A 441 21.78 -14.08 -0.89
C LEU A 441 20.59 -15.02 -1.14
N GLU A 442 20.82 -16.34 -1.05
CA GLU A 442 19.78 -17.36 -1.24
C GLU A 442 18.68 -17.25 -0.17
N ASP A 443 19.05 -16.99 1.09
CA ASP A 443 18.09 -16.85 2.19
C ASP A 443 17.28 -15.56 2.05
N LEU A 444 17.94 -14.45 1.66
CA LEU A 444 17.26 -13.18 1.39
C LEU A 444 16.29 -13.30 0.21
N GLU A 445 16.70 -13.98 -0.86
CA GLU A 445 15.83 -14.27 -2.00
C GLU A 445 14.62 -15.11 -1.56
N SER A 446 14.84 -16.14 -0.75
CA SER A 446 13.76 -16.97 -0.21
C SER A 446 12.76 -16.16 0.61
N LEU A 447 13.23 -15.27 1.50
CA LEU A 447 12.35 -14.41 2.31
C LEU A 447 11.58 -13.38 1.46
N VAL A 448 12.15 -12.91 0.35
CA VAL A 448 11.45 -12.07 -0.63
C VAL A 448 10.39 -12.87 -1.37
N VAL A 449 10.73 -14.08 -1.84
CA VAL A 449 9.82 -15.00 -2.52
C VAL A 449 8.63 -15.35 -1.63
N LYS A 450 8.87 -15.57 -0.33
CA LYS A 450 7.85 -15.85 0.69
C LYS A 450 7.10 -14.60 1.17
N CYS A 451 7.40 -13.44 0.58
CA CYS A 451 6.76 -12.15 0.87
C CYS A 451 6.85 -11.72 2.35
N LEU A 452 7.92 -12.12 3.05
CA LEU A 452 8.26 -11.62 4.39
C LEU A 452 9.24 -10.45 4.31
N LEU A 453 10.06 -10.39 3.27
CA LEU A 453 10.88 -9.24 2.88
C LEU A 453 10.32 -8.57 1.63
N ARG A 454 10.38 -7.24 1.60
CA ARG A 454 10.05 -6.42 0.44
C ARG A 454 11.33 -5.91 -0.20
N ARG A 455 11.36 -5.89 -1.54
CA ARG A 455 12.38 -5.18 -2.33
C ARG A 455 11.76 -3.95 -2.99
N TRP A 456 12.32 -2.78 -2.74
CA TRP A 456 11.90 -1.53 -3.41
C TRP A 456 12.62 -1.33 -4.74
N ALA A 457 12.10 -0.43 -5.58
CA ALA A 457 12.70 -0.07 -6.86
C ALA A 457 14.15 0.47 -6.73
N THR A 458 14.51 1.02 -5.56
CA THR A 458 15.88 1.44 -5.22
C THR A 458 16.85 0.26 -5.06
N GLY A 459 16.36 -0.97 -5.08
CA GLY A 459 17.14 -2.18 -4.84
C GLY A 459 17.24 -2.59 -3.37
N ARG A 460 16.81 -1.72 -2.45
CA ARG A 460 16.86 -1.95 -0.99
C ARG A 460 15.82 -2.99 -0.54
N LEU A 461 16.14 -3.69 0.54
CA LEU A 461 15.30 -4.69 1.19
C LEU A 461 14.73 -4.16 2.50
N GLY A 462 13.65 -4.77 2.99
CA GLY A 462 13.12 -4.42 4.31
C GLY A 462 11.83 -5.13 4.66
N LEU A 463 11.56 -5.18 5.96
CA LEU A 463 10.35 -5.76 6.52
C LEU A 463 9.23 -4.70 6.46
N LEU A 464 8.02 -5.12 6.09
CA LEU A 464 6.82 -4.30 6.31
C LEU A 464 6.68 -3.99 7.81
N ASP A 465 6.17 -2.81 8.17
CA ASP A 465 6.13 -2.35 9.58
C ASP A 465 5.48 -3.38 10.50
N THR A 466 4.36 -3.95 10.05
CA THR A 466 3.59 -4.95 10.78
C THR A 466 4.35 -6.27 10.96
N ILE A 467 5.14 -6.68 9.97
CA ILE A 467 6.00 -7.87 10.02
C ILE A 467 7.22 -7.61 10.91
N ARG A 468 7.82 -6.41 10.81
CA ARG A 468 8.97 -6.00 11.62
C ARG A 468 8.62 -6.04 13.10
N GLU A 469 7.47 -5.53 13.51
CA GLU A 469 7.08 -5.54 14.93
C GLU A 469 7.02 -6.96 15.50
N TYR A 470 6.48 -7.93 14.75
CA TYR A 470 6.52 -9.34 15.16
C TYR A 470 7.95 -9.89 15.20
N ALA A 471 8.77 -9.56 14.20
CA ALA A 471 10.17 -9.97 14.15
C ALA A 471 11.00 -9.39 15.31
N VAL A 472 10.71 -8.15 15.74
CA VAL A 472 11.36 -7.50 16.90
C VAL A 472 11.00 -8.23 18.19
N GLU A 473 9.74 -8.62 18.40
CA GLU A 473 9.37 -9.43 19.58
C GLU A 473 10.14 -10.75 19.63
N LEU A 474 10.34 -11.39 18.47
CA LEU A 474 11.12 -12.63 18.37
C LEU A 474 12.61 -12.40 18.58
N LEU A 475 13.16 -11.29 18.08
CA LEU A 475 14.55 -10.89 18.29
C LEU A 475 14.81 -10.60 19.77
N ASP A 476 13.93 -9.86 20.45
CA ASP A 476 14.02 -9.53 21.87
C ASP A 476 13.97 -10.78 22.78
N ALA A 477 13.30 -11.84 22.33
CA ALA A 477 13.23 -13.12 23.04
C ALA A 477 14.44 -14.04 22.79
N ALA A 478 15.28 -13.72 21.80
CA ALA A 478 16.43 -14.54 21.42
C ALA A 478 17.62 -14.37 22.39
N HIS A 479 18.59 -15.29 22.33
CA HIS A 479 19.77 -15.25 23.20
C HIS A 479 20.90 -14.37 22.64
N ASP A 480 20.90 -14.10 21.34
CA ASP A 480 21.92 -13.38 20.57
C ASP A 480 21.56 -11.91 20.28
N THR A 481 20.43 -11.41 20.80
CA THR A 481 19.88 -10.07 20.55
C THR A 481 20.90 -8.94 20.70
N ASN A 482 21.68 -8.97 21.79
CA ASN A 482 22.66 -7.93 22.07
C ASN A 482 23.83 -7.93 21.09
N ASP A 483 24.23 -9.09 20.56
CA ASP A 483 25.30 -9.17 19.59
C ASP A 483 24.87 -8.60 18.23
N VAL A 484 23.68 -8.98 17.76
CA VAL A 484 23.11 -8.49 16.51
C VAL A 484 22.95 -6.97 16.54
N HIS A 485 22.39 -6.41 17.62
CA HIS A 485 22.29 -4.96 17.75
C HIS A 485 23.65 -4.25 17.85
N ARG A 486 24.65 -4.87 18.50
CA ARG A 486 26.01 -4.32 18.55
C ARG A 486 26.62 -4.27 17.16
N ARG A 487 26.56 -5.38 16.39
CA ARG A 487 27.02 -5.43 14.99
C ARG A 487 26.31 -4.41 14.12
N HIS A 488 25.00 -4.25 14.30
CA HIS A 488 24.23 -3.20 13.63
C HIS A 488 24.76 -1.80 13.96
N ALA A 489 24.96 -1.49 15.25
CA ALA A 489 25.46 -0.17 15.65
C ALA A 489 26.89 0.09 15.14
N GLU A 490 27.77 -0.92 15.15
CA GLU A 490 29.12 -0.82 14.60
C GLU A 490 29.11 -0.65 13.07
N HIS A 491 28.27 -1.39 12.36
CA HIS A 491 28.08 -1.23 10.92
C HIS A 491 27.61 0.19 10.59
N TYR A 492 26.59 0.68 11.30
CA TYR A 492 26.06 2.02 11.05
C TYR A 492 26.96 3.16 11.57
N LEU A 493 27.91 2.90 12.47
CA LEU A 493 29.01 3.83 12.69
C LEU A 493 29.87 3.94 11.44
N SER A 494 30.28 2.82 10.83
CA SER A 494 31.06 2.82 9.59
C SER A 494 30.33 3.54 8.45
N VAL A 495 29.01 3.33 8.32
CA VAL A 495 28.19 4.02 7.31
C VAL A 495 28.09 5.52 7.60
N ALA A 496 27.93 5.92 8.86
CA ALA A 496 27.92 7.34 9.25
C ALA A 496 29.27 8.03 8.95
N GLU A 497 30.38 7.29 9.15
CA GLU A 497 31.71 7.75 8.82
C GLU A 497 31.96 7.87 7.31
N GLU A 498 31.42 6.93 6.51
CA GLU A 498 31.46 6.99 5.04
C GLU A 498 30.63 8.17 4.50
N ALA A 499 29.50 8.47 5.15
CA ALA A 499 28.68 9.62 4.80
C ALA A 499 29.44 10.97 4.95
N ASN A 500 30.52 10.98 5.75
CA ASN A 500 31.43 12.11 5.94
C ASN A 500 30.70 13.40 6.36
N LEU A 501 29.72 13.26 7.26
CA LEU A 501 28.83 14.34 7.73
C LEU A 501 29.31 15.02 9.02
N ASN A 502 30.55 14.76 9.46
CA ASN A 502 31.14 15.40 10.63
C ASN A 502 31.80 16.72 10.23
N ALA A 503 31.25 17.84 10.71
CA ALA A 503 31.72 19.18 10.34
C ALA A 503 33.10 19.56 10.94
N GLY A 504 33.62 18.78 11.90
CA GLY A 504 34.91 19.02 12.53
C GLY A 504 36.10 18.32 11.86
N THR A 505 35.85 17.32 11.01
CA THR A 505 36.88 16.52 10.35
C THR A 505 36.52 16.30 8.89
N SER A 506 37.04 17.13 7.99
CA SER A 506 36.82 16.96 6.55
C SER A 506 37.69 15.79 6.03
N ARG A 507 37.08 14.64 5.74
CA ARG A 507 37.77 13.53 5.04
C ARG A 507 37.73 13.75 3.52
N PRO A 508 38.75 13.30 2.77
CA PRO A 508 38.69 13.25 1.31
C PRO A 508 37.49 12.39 0.85
N GLY A 509 36.71 12.88 -0.12
CA GLY A 509 35.53 12.15 -0.64
C GLY A 509 34.23 12.96 -0.68
N GLY A 510 34.21 14.15 -0.08
CA GLY A 510 33.02 15.01 -0.04
C GLY A 510 31.94 14.50 0.91
N GLN A 511 30.90 15.29 1.12
CA GLN A 511 29.76 14.94 1.98
C GLN A 511 28.72 14.13 1.18
N ARG A 512 28.13 13.14 1.82
CA ARG A 512 27.15 12.23 1.21
C ARG A 512 25.87 12.20 2.03
N LEU A 513 25.12 13.31 1.98
CA LEU A 513 23.84 13.43 2.69
C LEU A 513 22.81 12.40 2.19
N ASP A 514 22.92 11.97 0.93
CA ASP A 514 22.13 10.90 0.34
C ASP A 514 22.20 9.60 1.16
N ILE A 515 23.39 9.23 1.63
CA ILE A 515 23.59 8.08 2.53
C ILE A 515 22.95 8.36 3.89
N GLY A 516 23.18 9.56 4.43
CA GLY A 516 22.61 10.05 5.69
C GLY A 516 21.08 9.91 5.76
N LEU A 517 20.40 10.35 4.69
CA LEU A 517 18.95 10.33 4.57
C LEU A 517 18.40 8.91 4.34
N ALA A 518 19.05 8.12 3.49
CA ALA A 518 18.63 6.76 3.19
C ALA A 518 18.68 5.83 4.41
N GLU A 519 19.61 6.07 5.34
CA GLU A 519 19.87 5.22 6.52
C GLU A 519 19.36 5.82 7.84
N ARG A 520 18.59 6.92 7.78
CA ARG A 520 18.13 7.67 8.96
C ARG A 520 17.48 6.80 10.04
N ASP A 521 16.61 5.88 9.66
CA ASP A 521 15.89 5.03 10.63
C ASP A 521 16.81 3.97 11.27
N ASN A 522 17.87 3.57 10.55
CA ASN A 522 18.89 2.67 11.08
C ASN A 522 19.83 3.41 12.03
N PHE A 523 20.25 4.65 11.72
CA PHE A 523 21.00 5.48 12.65
C PHE A 523 20.22 5.74 13.94
N ARG A 524 18.94 6.11 13.84
CA ARG A 524 18.04 6.27 15.00
C ARG A 524 17.99 5.00 15.84
N SER A 525 17.85 3.85 15.18
CA SER A 525 17.78 2.55 15.86
C SER A 525 19.09 2.20 16.58
N ALA A 526 20.24 2.47 15.95
CA ALA A 526 21.56 2.26 16.53
C ALA A 526 21.79 3.15 17.78
N VAL A 527 21.52 4.46 17.67
CA VAL A 527 21.67 5.40 18.80
C VAL A 527 20.67 5.05 19.93
N ALA A 528 19.43 4.71 19.59
CA ALA A 528 18.42 4.29 20.56
C ALA A 528 18.86 3.04 21.33
N TRP A 529 19.43 2.05 20.64
CA TRP A 529 19.98 0.85 21.27
C TRP A 529 21.16 1.17 22.19
N ALA A 530 22.10 2.02 21.74
CA ALA A 530 23.25 2.43 22.53
C ALA A 530 22.84 3.10 23.86
N VAL A 531 21.83 3.99 23.82
CA VAL A 531 21.26 4.63 25.02
C VAL A 531 20.59 3.63 25.97
N ARG A 532 19.93 2.59 25.43
CA ARG A 532 19.23 1.56 26.23
C ARG A 532 20.21 0.59 26.90
N ASN A 533 21.26 0.18 26.20
CA ASN A 533 22.20 -0.85 26.66
C ASN A 533 23.46 -0.29 27.35
N GLY A 534 23.60 1.03 27.45
CA GLY A 534 24.73 1.66 28.12
C GLY A 534 26.00 1.74 27.26
N SER A 535 25.92 1.45 25.96
CA SER A 535 27.01 1.60 24.98
C SER A 535 27.22 3.08 24.59
N ILE A 536 27.38 3.95 25.59
CA ILE A 536 27.33 5.41 25.42
C ILE A 536 28.45 5.94 24.51
N GLY A 537 29.65 5.36 24.57
CA GLY A 537 30.75 5.71 23.66
C GLY A 537 30.34 5.56 22.18
N LEU A 538 29.86 4.38 21.79
CA LEU A 538 29.40 4.10 20.43
C LEU A 538 28.24 5.01 20.01
N GLY A 539 27.30 5.26 20.92
CA GLY A 539 26.19 6.19 20.67
C GLY A 539 26.67 7.62 20.38
N LEU A 540 27.66 8.11 21.13
CA LEU A 540 28.27 9.43 20.91
C LEU A 540 29.08 9.47 19.61
N GLU A 541 29.78 8.40 19.24
CA GLU A 541 30.51 8.30 17.97
C GLU A 541 29.56 8.44 16.78
N ILE A 542 28.47 7.66 16.77
CA ILE A 542 27.45 7.72 15.70
C ILE A 542 26.80 9.11 15.66
N ALA A 543 26.33 9.62 16.80
CA ALA A 543 25.66 10.92 16.85
C ALA A 543 26.57 12.07 16.39
N THR A 544 27.87 12.01 16.74
CA THR A 544 28.86 13.02 16.33
C THR A 544 29.21 12.90 14.84
N ALA A 545 29.32 11.68 14.30
CA ALA A 545 29.57 11.45 12.88
C ALA A 545 28.46 12.01 11.98
N LEU A 546 27.23 12.08 12.50
CA LEU A 546 26.04 12.58 11.80
C LEU A 546 25.74 14.06 12.06
N GLU A 547 26.70 14.86 12.57
CA GLU A 547 26.49 16.27 12.94
C GLU A 547 25.69 17.06 11.89
N GLN A 548 26.10 16.98 10.62
CA GLN A 548 25.43 17.74 9.55
C GLN A 548 24.04 17.22 9.21
N LEU A 549 23.79 15.90 9.36
CA LEU A 549 22.43 15.36 9.20
C LEU A 549 21.48 16.03 10.19
N TRP A 550 21.91 16.18 11.45
CA TRP A 550 21.09 16.86 12.46
C TRP A 550 20.92 18.34 12.16
N THR A 551 22.00 19.06 11.85
CA THR A 551 21.92 20.52 11.67
C THR A 551 21.17 20.95 10.42
N LEU A 552 21.16 20.13 9.36
CA LEU A 552 20.48 20.44 8.10
C LEU A 552 19.01 20.00 8.10
N GLU A 553 18.68 18.87 8.74
CA GLU A 553 17.33 18.29 8.71
C GLU A 553 16.49 18.60 9.96
N ASP A 554 16.93 18.14 11.14
CA ASP A 554 16.22 18.30 12.41
C ASP A 554 17.22 18.52 13.58
N PRO A 555 17.59 19.78 13.88
CA PRO A 555 18.52 20.07 14.96
C PRO A 555 17.93 19.70 16.34
N ASN A 556 16.60 19.68 16.48
CA ASN A 556 15.95 19.27 17.72
C ASN A 556 16.08 17.77 17.94
N GLU A 557 16.12 16.96 16.89
CA GLU A 557 16.44 15.54 17.01
C GLU A 557 17.87 15.32 17.50
N GLY A 558 18.85 16.03 16.92
CA GLY A 558 20.23 16.00 17.39
C GLY A 558 20.33 16.35 18.88
N ILE A 559 19.67 17.43 19.31
CA ILE A 559 19.60 17.85 20.73
C ILE A 559 19.09 16.70 21.61
N ARG A 560 17.95 16.09 21.26
CA ARG A 560 17.37 14.97 22.03
C ARG A 560 18.33 13.79 22.15
N TRP A 561 19.09 13.47 21.11
CA TRP A 561 20.05 12.36 21.16
C TRP A 561 21.26 12.69 22.02
N PHE A 562 21.87 13.86 21.83
CA PHE A 562 23.02 14.29 22.63
C PHE A 562 22.67 14.44 24.11
N GLU A 563 21.51 14.97 24.47
CA GLU A 563 21.02 15.02 25.85
C GLU A 563 20.96 13.62 26.46
N ARG A 564 20.26 12.69 25.80
CA ARG A 564 20.10 11.31 26.29
C ARG A 564 21.41 10.54 26.42
N LEU A 565 22.43 10.89 25.65
CA LEU A 565 23.76 10.29 25.70
C LEU A 565 24.64 10.95 26.77
N LEU A 566 24.69 12.29 26.81
CA LEU A 566 25.58 13.05 27.70
C LEU A 566 25.09 13.12 29.15
N GLU A 567 23.79 12.95 29.41
CA GLU A 567 23.22 12.85 30.77
C GLU A 567 23.57 11.52 31.47
N ARG A 568 24.09 10.54 30.74
CA ARG A 568 24.45 9.23 31.30
C ARG A 568 25.79 9.34 32.05
N PRO A 569 25.92 8.75 33.26
CA PRO A 569 27.19 8.78 34.01
C PRO A 569 28.37 8.25 33.20
N GLU A 570 28.14 7.24 32.36
CA GLU A 570 29.15 6.63 31.49
C GLU A 570 29.75 7.63 30.48
N ALA A 571 29.03 8.71 30.13
CA ALA A 571 29.53 9.77 29.27
C ALA A 571 30.70 10.55 29.87
N GLU A 572 30.89 10.54 31.19
CA GLU A 572 32.07 11.14 31.83
C GLU A 572 33.33 10.28 31.65
N SER A 573 33.15 8.98 31.39
CA SER A 573 34.23 8.00 31.28
C SER A 573 34.71 7.74 29.84
N VAL A 574 34.04 8.30 28.84
CA VAL A 574 34.45 8.21 27.44
C VAL A 574 35.76 8.96 27.19
N ALA A 575 36.43 8.66 26.08
CA ALA A 575 37.66 9.35 25.70
C ALA A 575 37.46 10.89 25.68
N PRO A 576 38.37 11.69 26.27
CA PRO A 576 38.20 13.15 26.31
C PRO A 576 38.06 13.79 24.93
N SER A 577 38.70 13.22 23.91
CA SER A 577 38.57 13.65 22.52
C SER A 577 37.15 13.46 21.99
N LEU A 578 36.56 12.27 22.19
CA LEU A 578 35.17 11.99 21.82
C LEU A 578 34.20 12.92 22.54
N ARG A 579 34.41 13.13 23.85
CA ARG A 579 33.59 14.07 24.64
C ARG A 579 33.68 15.51 24.09
N ALA A 580 34.87 15.97 23.73
CA ALA A 580 35.06 17.30 23.14
C ALA A 580 34.29 17.45 21.82
N HIS A 581 34.37 16.46 20.92
CA HIS A 581 33.65 16.47 19.65
C HIS A 581 32.13 16.38 19.84
N ALA A 582 31.65 15.54 20.75
CA ALA A 582 30.23 15.43 21.05
C ALA A 582 29.65 16.73 21.62
N LEU A 583 30.35 17.38 22.56
CA LEU A 583 29.95 18.70 23.10
C LEU A 583 29.94 19.77 22.01
N ARG A 584 30.91 19.73 21.09
CA ARG A 584 30.96 20.63 19.93
C ARG A 584 29.72 20.47 19.05
N ALA A 585 29.41 19.22 18.65
CA ALA A 585 28.27 18.89 17.79
C ALA A 585 26.92 19.16 18.46
N TYR A 586 26.81 18.88 19.77
CA TYR A 586 25.62 19.23 20.55
C TYR A 586 25.40 20.75 20.58
N GLY A 587 26.47 21.52 20.82
CA GLY A 587 26.44 22.97 20.74
C GLY A 587 26.05 23.49 19.34
N SER A 588 26.48 22.82 18.26
CA SER A 588 26.03 23.14 16.89
C SER A 588 24.51 23.03 16.75
N CYS A 589 23.93 21.92 17.20
CA CYS A 589 22.49 21.69 17.12
C CYS A 589 21.71 22.75 17.92
N LEU A 590 22.16 23.03 19.15
CA LEU A 590 21.60 24.10 20.00
C LEU A 590 21.67 25.47 19.32
N GLY A 591 22.80 25.81 18.70
CA GLY A 591 23.00 27.08 18.01
C GLY A 591 22.05 27.27 16.82
N ILE A 592 21.90 26.24 15.98
CA ILE A 592 20.98 26.26 14.82
C ILE A 592 19.51 26.36 15.27
N ALA A 593 19.15 25.66 16.36
CA ALA A 593 17.82 25.75 16.97
C ALA A 593 17.56 27.09 17.70
N GLY A 594 18.56 27.97 17.83
CA GLY A 594 18.45 29.28 18.47
C GLY A 594 18.65 29.29 19.99
N HIS A 595 19.10 28.17 20.58
CA HIS A 595 19.46 28.07 22.00
C HIS A 595 20.90 28.56 22.26
N PHE A 596 21.20 29.81 21.88
CA PHE A 596 22.56 30.35 21.83
C PHE A 596 23.33 30.26 23.16
N GLN A 597 22.68 30.56 24.29
CA GLN A 597 23.31 30.48 25.61
C GLN A 597 23.75 29.05 25.96
N ALA A 598 22.87 28.07 25.72
CA ALA A 598 23.18 26.65 25.96
C ALA A 598 24.26 26.15 24.99
N ALA A 599 24.24 26.61 23.74
CA ALA A 599 25.28 26.30 22.75
C ALA A 599 26.67 26.77 23.23
N GLU A 600 26.76 28.00 23.73
CA GLU A 600 28.01 28.56 24.26
C GLU A 600 28.55 27.75 25.45
N GLU A 601 27.68 27.34 26.38
CA GLU A 601 28.08 26.51 27.52
C GLU A 601 28.72 25.18 27.07
N MET A 602 28.16 24.54 26.04
CA MET A 602 28.72 23.31 25.48
C MET A 602 30.05 23.56 24.76
N TRP A 603 30.16 24.66 24.01
CA TRP A 603 31.39 25.04 23.31
C TRP A 603 32.52 25.42 24.25
N VAL A 604 32.25 26.11 25.36
CA VAL A 604 33.26 26.41 26.40
C VAL A 604 33.78 25.12 27.02
N GLN A 605 32.90 24.16 27.34
CA GLN A 605 33.33 22.86 27.86
C GLN A 605 34.14 22.07 26.82
N SER A 606 33.74 22.09 25.55
CA SER A 606 34.47 21.47 24.46
C SER A 606 35.88 22.08 24.28
N LEU A 607 35.98 23.41 24.27
CA LEU A 607 37.25 24.14 24.18
C LEU A 607 38.21 23.73 25.30
N ALA A 608 37.73 23.69 26.55
CA ALA A 608 38.55 23.28 27.69
C ALA A 608 39.08 21.83 27.57
N ASN A 609 38.37 20.95 26.86
CA ASN A 609 38.88 19.61 26.57
C ASN A 609 39.94 19.62 25.47
N PHE A 610 39.71 20.34 24.36
CA PHE A 610 40.71 20.48 23.30
C PHE A 610 42.00 21.14 23.78
N GLU A 611 41.92 22.13 24.66
CA GLU A 611 43.10 22.76 25.28
C GLU A 611 43.90 21.78 26.14
N ARG A 612 43.23 20.92 26.93
CA ARG A 612 43.91 19.86 27.72
C ARG A 612 44.52 18.78 26.84
N LEU A 613 43.94 18.54 25.67
CA LEU A 613 44.43 17.58 24.69
C LEU A 613 45.53 18.17 23.79
N GLU A 614 45.84 19.46 23.94
CA GLU A 614 46.76 20.21 23.07
C GLU A 614 46.37 20.13 21.57
N ASP A 615 45.07 20.04 21.30
CA ASP A 615 44.52 19.99 19.94
C ASP A 615 44.26 21.41 19.42
N GLU A 616 45.24 21.95 18.68
CA GLU A 616 45.16 23.30 18.10
C GLU A 616 44.03 23.43 17.07
N HIS A 617 43.69 22.37 16.32
CA HIS A 617 42.61 22.41 15.33
C HIS A 617 41.25 22.52 16.02
N GLY A 618 40.98 21.63 16.97
CA GLY A 618 39.75 21.70 17.78
C GLY A 618 39.62 23.03 18.50
N ARG A 619 40.71 23.56 19.05
CA ARG A 619 40.75 24.89 19.66
C ARG A 619 40.36 25.99 18.68
N ALA A 620 40.92 26.01 17.46
CA ALA A 620 40.59 27.01 16.44
C ALA A 620 39.11 26.98 16.05
N VAL A 621 38.55 25.78 15.82
CA VAL A 621 37.13 25.60 15.49
C VAL A 621 36.22 26.11 16.62
N LEU A 622 36.58 25.89 17.88
CA LEU A 622 35.77 26.35 19.01
C LEU A 622 35.90 27.85 19.25
N LEU A 623 37.07 28.44 19.02
CA LEU A 623 37.26 29.90 19.08
C LEU A 623 36.38 30.62 18.05
N HIS A 624 36.29 30.09 16.83
CA HIS A 624 35.40 30.60 15.78
C HIS A 624 33.93 30.58 16.23
N ARG A 625 33.45 29.45 16.75
CA ARG A 625 32.07 29.29 17.25
C ARG A 625 31.74 30.19 18.43
N LEU A 626 32.67 30.37 19.36
CA LEU A 626 32.52 31.33 20.46
C LEU A 626 32.53 32.78 19.96
N GLY A 627 33.27 33.07 18.89
CA GLY A 627 33.21 34.34 18.16
C GLY A 627 31.81 34.61 17.61
N ILE A 628 31.20 33.62 16.94
CA ILE A 628 29.80 33.69 16.52
C ILE A 628 28.88 33.96 17.72
N SER A 629 29.03 33.23 18.84
CA SER A 629 28.22 33.49 20.06
C SER A 629 28.37 34.92 20.58
N ALA A 630 29.59 35.49 20.56
CA ALA A 630 29.81 36.88 20.93
C ALA A 630 29.07 37.87 20.01
N MET A 631 29.03 37.61 18.69
CA MET A 631 28.24 38.42 17.75
C MET A 631 26.75 38.41 18.09
N TRP A 632 26.18 37.25 18.42
CA TRP A 632 24.76 37.15 18.81
C TRP A 632 24.43 37.97 20.05
N ARG A 633 25.40 38.16 20.97
CA ARG A 633 25.26 39.01 22.15
C ARG A 633 25.54 40.50 21.88
N GLY A 634 25.96 40.84 20.66
CA GLY A 634 26.34 42.20 20.26
C GLY A 634 27.73 42.64 20.72
N ASP A 635 28.56 41.72 21.23
CA ASP A 635 29.94 42.01 21.64
C ASP A 635 30.89 41.80 20.44
N LEU A 636 30.89 42.78 19.54
CA LEU A 636 31.64 42.72 18.28
C LEU A 636 33.17 42.75 18.50
N GLU A 637 33.64 43.48 19.53
CA GLU A 637 35.06 43.49 19.90
C GLU A 637 35.52 42.09 20.30
N ARG A 638 34.79 41.43 21.21
CA ARG A 638 35.12 40.08 21.64
C ARG A 638 34.99 39.06 20.51
N ALA A 639 33.98 39.21 19.65
CA ALA A 639 33.80 38.36 18.48
C ALA A 639 35.02 38.43 17.56
N ARG A 640 35.48 39.65 17.25
CA ARG A 640 36.64 39.90 16.40
C ARG A 640 37.91 39.27 16.98
N GLU A 641 38.20 39.51 18.26
CA GLU A 641 39.37 38.91 18.93
C GLU A 641 39.39 37.37 18.81
N LEU A 642 38.25 36.73 19.07
CA LEU A 642 38.12 35.27 19.03
C LEU A 642 38.30 34.70 17.62
N VAL A 643 37.69 35.35 16.62
CA VAL A 643 37.77 34.92 15.22
C VAL A 643 39.17 35.18 14.66
N GLU A 644 39.83 36.29 14.98
CA GLU A 644 41.22 36.56 14.56
C GLU A 644 42.21 35.57 15.17
N LEU A 645 42.00 35.16 16.43
CA LEU A 645 42.79 34.09 17.04
C LEU A 645 42.60 32.75 16.32
N SER A 646 41.34 32.38 16.02
CA SER A 646 41.03 31.18 15.23
C SER A 646 41.68 31.23 13.84
N ASP A 647 41.54 32.35 13.14
CA ASP A 647 42.11 32.60 11.81
C ASP A 647 43.64 32.44 11.81
N SER A 648 44.32 32.98 12.83
CA SER A 648 45.77 32.83 12.98
C SER A 648 46.22 31.38 13.16
N ILE A 649 45.38 30.53 13.76
CA ILE A 649 45.67 29.10 13.91
C ILE A 649 45.47 28.40 12.56
N HIS A 650 44.33 28.59 11.90
CA HIS A 650 44.04 27.99 10.59
C HIS A 650 45.05 28.42 9.51
N ARG A 651 45.50 29.68 9.53
CA ARG A 651 46.56 30.17 8.62
C ARG A 651 47.89 29.47 8.84
N ARG A 652 48.26 29.18 10.10
CA ARG A 652 49.50 28.45 10.44
C ARG A 652 49.42 26.97 10.08
N SER A 653 48.25 26.35 10.21
CA SER A 653 48.03 24.94 9.88
C SER A 653 47.77 24.70 8.39
N GLY A 654 47.47 25.76 7.62
CA GLY A 654 47.11 25.64 6.20
C GLY A 654 45.70 25.08 5.98
N ASP A 655 44.82 25.21 6.97
CA ASP A 655 43.43 24.76 6.88
C ASP A 655 42.58 25.78 6.10
N VAL A 656 42.44 25.54 4.79
CA VAL A 656 41.71 26.39 3.87
C VAL A 656 40.23 26.51 4.25
N PHE A 657 39.62 25.43 4.76
CA PHE A 657 38.22 25.49 5.18
C PHE A 657 38.06 26.35 6.43
N GLY A 658 38.91 26.16 7.44
CA GLY A 658 38.92 27.02 8.63
C GLY A 658 39.10 28.50 8.30
N LEU A 659 39.94 28.82 7.31
CA LEU A 659 40.09 30.19 6.78
C LEU A 659 38.81 30.71 6.11
N ALA A 660 38.13 29.88 5.31
CA ALA A 660 36.83 30.27 4.75
C ALA A 660 35.84 30.63 5.87
N GLN A 661 35.83 29.86 6.96
CA GLN A 661 34.94 30.10 8.09
C GLN A 661 35.23 31.40 8.84
N THR A 662 36.49 31.64 9.16
CA THR A 662 36.91 32.84 9.88
C THR A 662 36.76 34.09 9.04
N THR A 663 37.15 34.05 7.76
CA THR A 663 36.99 35.17 6.83
C THR A 663 35.52 35.56 6.63
N GLY A 664 34.63 34.59 6.43
CA GLY A 664 33.20 34.88 6.30
C GLY A 664 32.59 35.50 7.56
N THR A 665 33.06 35.06 8.73
CA THR A 665 32.60 35.61 10.02
C THR A 665 33.14 37.01 10.27
N LEU A 666 34.40 37.30 9.89
CA LEU A 666 34.94 38.65 9.90
C LEU A 666 34.15 39.59 8.97
N GLY A 667 33.71 39.08 7.81
CA GLY A 667 32.81 39.81 6.91
C GLY A 667 31.46 40.12 7.56
N ALA A 668 30.89 39.16 8.29
CA ALA A 668 29.67 39.38 9.06
C ALA A 668 29.85 40.39 10.21
N ILE A 669 31.02 40.45 10.85
CA ILE A 669 31.36 41.48 11.85
C ILE A 669 31.48 42.85 11.18
N ALA A 670 32.19 42.95 10.05
CA ALA A 670 32.33 44.20 9.29
C ALA A 670 30.96 44.77 8.89
N ARG A 671 30.05 43.91 8.41
CA ARG A 671 28.65 44.28 8.13
C ARG A 671 27.96 44.86 9.35
N ASP A 672 28.06 44.18 10.50
CA ASP A 672 27.39 44.60 11.74
C ASP A 672 27.99 45.89 12.33
N GLU A 673 29.25 46.22 12.00
CA GLU A 673 29.91 47.50 12.29
C GLU A 673 29.56 48.62 11.28
N GLY A 674 28.91 48.28 10.16
CA GLY A 674 28.54 49.20 9.09
C GLY A 674 29.60 49.40 7.99
N ASP A 675 30.64 48.56 7.95
CA ASP A 675 31.62 48.49 6.86
C ASP A 675 31.12 47.55 5.76
N GLU A 676 30.21 48.06 4.92
CA GLU A 676 29.58 47.29 3.84
C GLU A 676 30.59 46.86 2.75
N ASP A 677 31.57 47.71 2.43
CA ASP A 677 32.61 47.41 1.43
C ASP A 677 33.54 46.30 1.92
N GLY A 678 34.00 46.38 3.17
CA GLY A 678 34.82 45.33 3.79
C GLY A 678 34.06 44.01 3.93
N ALA A 679 32.76 44.05 4.26
CA ALA A 679 31.92 42.86 4.32
C ALA A 679 31.81 42.16 2.94
N LEU A 680 31.59 42.92 1.86
CA LEU A 680 31.53 42.38 0.50
C LEU A 680 32.83 41.70 0.07
N GLU A 681 33.98 42.31 0.39
CA GLU A 681 35.30 41.73 0.07
C GLU A 681 35.53 40.42 0.81
N LEU A 682 35.31 40.41 2.13
CA LEU A 682 35.54 39.26 3.00
C LEU A 682 34.59 38.10 2.69
N VAL A 683 33.29 38.35 2.47
CA VAL A 683 32.34 37.28 2.15
C VAL A 683 32.62 36.68 0.76
N ARG A 684 33.07 37.50 -0.20
CA ARG A 684 33.51 37.00 -1.52
C ARG A 684 34.75 36.12 -1.42
N GLU A 685 35.72 36.53 -0.59
CA GLU A 685 36.90 35.71 -0.31
C GLU A 685 36.52 34.38 0.38
N SER A 686 35.63 34.42 1.37
CA SER A 686 35.09 33.23 2.04
C SER A 686 34.46 32.25 1.04
N ALA A 687 33.64 32.73 0.10
CA ALA A 687 33.04 31.87 -0.94
C ALA A 687 34.11 31.23 -1.83
N SER A 688 35.14 31.98 -2.23
CA SER A 688 36.28 31.46 -3.01
C SER A 688 37.08 30.40 -2.25
N LEU A 689 37.37 30.64 -0.97
CA LEU A 689 38.10 29.69 -0.11
C LEU A 689 37.29 28.41 0.12
N ALA A 690 35.97 28.52 0.31
CA ALA A 690 35.10 27.35 0.45
C ALA A 690 35.05 26.50 -0.83
N ARG A 691 35.04 27.15 -2.00
CA ARG A 691 35.16 26.48 -3.30
C ARG A 691 36.50 25.77 -3.44
N GLU A 692 37.61 26.42 -3.07
CA GLU A 692 38.94 25.81 -3.08
C GLU A 692 39.04 24.60 -2.15
N ALA A 693 38.44 24.69 -0.96
CA ALA A 693 38.39 23.61 0.01
C ALA A 693 37.43 22.46 -0.38
N GLY A 694 36.59 22.65 -1.41
CA GLY A 694 35.60 21.67 -1.84
C GLY A 694 34.47 21.47 -0.82
N VAL A 695 34.05 22.55 -0.16
CA VAL A 695 33.04 22.52 0.91
C VAL A 695 31.76 23.25 0.47
N PRO A 696 30.90 22.59 -0.33
CA PRO A 696 29.81 23.24 -1.06
C PRO A 696 28.73 23.86 -0.16
N TRP A 697 28.46 23.30 1.01
CA TRP A 697 27.45 23.86 1.92
C TRP A 697 27.88 25.24 2.46
N TRP A 698 29.17 25.42 2.77
CA TRP A 698 29.68 26.72 3.22
C TRP A 698 29.72 27.72 2.06
N GLU A 699 30.11 27.25 0.88
CA GLU A 699 30.06 28.05 -0.35
C GLU A 699 28.65 28.57 -0.63
N SER A 700 27.64 27.70 -0.57
CA SER A 700 26.23 28.09 -0.75
C SER A 700 25.80 29.16 0.26
N GLY A 701 26.13 28.99 1.55
CA GLY A 701 25.81 29.98 2.58
C GLY A 701 26.52 31.32 2.38
N ALA A 702 27.80 31.30 2.00
CA ALA A 702 28.57 32.51 1.71
C ALA A 702 28.05 33.25 0.47
N LEU A 703 27.63 32.52 -0.58
CA LEU A 703 27.00 33.10 -1.77
C LEU A 703 25.63 33.71 -1.47
N ALA A 704 24.83 33.11 -0.58
CA ALA A 704 23.57 33.69 -0.13
C ALA A 704 23.77 34.99 0.66
N GLU A 705 24.76 35.04 1.56
CA GLU A 705 25.14 36.26 2.27
C GLU A 705 25.66 37.33 1.30
N LEU A 706 26.53 36.94 0.35
CA LEU A 706 27.02 37.84 -0.68
C LEU A 706 25.87 38.42 -1.51
N ALA A 707 24.88 37.60 -1.86
CA ALA A 707 23.69 38.08 -2.56
C ALA A 707 22.92 39.12 -1.73
N CYS A 708 22.71 38.89 -0.43
CA CYS A 708 22.08 39.87 0.44
C CYS A 708 22.86 41.20 0.52
N LEU A 709 24.18 41.14 0.67
CA LEU A 709 25.05 42.32 0.70
C LEU A 709 25.03 43.08 -0.63
N SER A 710 25.14 42.38 -1.76
CA SER A 710 25.05 42.97 -3.10
C SER A 710 23.71 43.67 -3.32
N LEU A 711 22.59 43.07 -2.88
CA LEU A 711 21.27 43.72 -2.97
C LEU A 711 21.16 44.97 -2.11
N ASN A 712 21.79 45.00 -0.93
CA ASN A 712 21.81 46.19 -0.08
C ASN A 712 22.65 47.31 -0.72
N ALA A 713 23.74 46.96 -1.39
CA ALA A 713 24.59 47.87 -2.17
C ALA A 713 23.98 48.29 -3.53
N GLY A 714 22.80 47.78 -3.91
CA GLY A 714 22.15 48.07 -5.19
C GLY A 714 22.72 47.33 -6.39
N LEU A 715 23.57 46.32 -6.16
CA LEU A 715 24.20 45.47 -7.18
C LEU A 715 23.29 44.29 -7.53
N LEU A 716 22.13 44.59 -8.12
CA LEU A 716 21.05 43.61 -8.36
C LEU A 716 21.48 42.38 -9.17
N GLU A 717 22.26 42.58 -10.24
CA GLU A 717 22.69 41.49 -11.12
C GLU A 717 23.74 40.57 -10.47
N GLU A 718 24.62 41.13 -9.64
CA GLU A 718 25.55 40.31 -8.84
C GLU A 718 24.78 39.49 -7.80
N GLY A 719 23.79 40.11 -7.14
CA GLY A 719 22.93 39.42 -6.18
C GLY A 719 22.14 38.26 -6.80
N ASP A 720 21.57 38.45 -8.00
CA ASP A 720 20.85 37.41 -8.74
C ASP A 720 21.78 36.26 -9.16
N ALA A 721 22.99 36.55 -9.63
CA ALA A 721 23.96 35.51 -9.98
C ALA A 721 24.37 34.68 -8.75
N CYS A 722 24.72 35.33 -7.64
CA CYS A 722 25.19 34.65 -6.42
C CYS A 722 24.09 33.79 -5.79
N VAL A 723 22.85 34.28 -5.68
CA VAL A 723 21.77 33.51 -5.07
C VAL A 723 21.34 32.31 -5.92
N ARG A 724 21.41 32.42 -7.26
CA ARG A 724 21.08 31.30 -8.15
C ARG A 724 22.10 30.17 -7.99
N GLU A 725 23.38 30.50 -7.98
CA GLU A 725 24.44 29.53 -7.72
C GLU A 725 24.31 28.92 -6.32
N SER A 726 24.06 29.74 -5.30
CA SER A 726 23.78 29.28 -3.93
C SER A 726 22.62 28.27 -3.88
N LEU A 727 21.50 28.58 -4.54
CA LEU A 727 20.30 27.74 -4.58
C LEU A 727 20.53 26.43 -5.34
N GLU A 728 21.26 26.46 -6.45
CA GLU A 728 21.64 25.26 -7.19
C GLU A 728 22.49 24.31 -6.32
N ILE A 729 23.45 24.85 -5.58
CA ILE A 729 24.24 24.06 -4.62
C ILE A 729 23.34 23.51 -3.50
N ALA A 730 22.45 24.32 -2.93
CA ALA A 730 21.54 23.87 -1.87
C ALA A 730 20.61 22.74 -2.34
N VAL A 731 20.14 22.78 -3.59
CA VAL A 731 19.37 21.70 -4.23
C VAL A 731 20.19 20.42 -4.35
N GLN A 732 21.45 20.53 -4.83
CA GLN A 732 22.33 19.37 -4.96
C GLN A 732 22.63 18.72 -3.62
N LEU A 733 22.74 19.52 -2.56
CA LEU A 733 23.04 19.03 -1.21
C LEU A 733 21.81 18.54 -0.45
N GLY A 734 20.59 18.83 -0.91
CA GLY A 734 19.38 18.62 -0.11
C GLY A 734 19.28 19.56 1.11
N ASP A 735 19.99 20.69 1.09
CA ASP A 735 20.03 21.66 2.20
C ASP A 735 18.70 22.44 2.26
N ARG A 736 17.76 21.96 3.09
CA ARG A 736 16.45 22.59 3.28
C ARG A 736 16.58 24.06 3.72
N PRO A 737 17.35 24.42 4.77
CA PRO A 737 17.63 25.82 5.11
C PRO A 737 18.12 26.66 3.91
N GLY A 738 19.16 26.21 3.21
CA GLY A 738 19.73 26.93 2.06
C GLY A 738 18.71 27.15 0.94
N ARG A 739 17.84 26.18 0.68
CA ARG A 739 16.75 26.31 -0.29
C ARG A 739 15.72 27.37 0.09
N ILE A 740 15.28 27.39 1.35
CA ILE A 740 14.38 28.43 1.88
C ILE A 740 15.02 29.81 1.71
N PHE A 741 16.32 29.92 2.01
CA PHE A 741 17.04 31.19 1.96
C PHE A 741 17.16 31.70 0.53
N GLY A 742 17.60 30.83 -0.39
CA GLY A 742 17.74 31.16 -1.80
C GLY A 742 16.42 31.59 -2.45
N VAL A 743 15.32 30.88 -2.17
CA VAL A 743 13.98 31.25 -2.67
C VAL A 743 13.52 32.60 -2.09
N GLY A 744 13.75 32.85 -0.80
CA GLY A 744 13.40 34.12 -0.16
C GLY A 744 14.18 35.32 -0.73
N ILE A 745 15.46 35.15 -1.05
CA ILE A 745 16.28 36.18 -1.70
C ILE A 745 15.82 36.40 -3.15
N LEU A 746 15.51 35.33 -3.90
CA LEU A 746 14.95 35.46 -5.26
C LEU A 746 13.55 36.11 -5.27
N ALA A 747 12.74 35.92 -4.22
CA ALA A 747 11.49 36.64 -4.02
C ALA A 747 11.73 38.15 -3.85
N ARG A 748 12.74 38.54 -3.08
CA ARG A 748 13.17 39.96 -2.96
C ARG A 748 13.64 40.51 -4.30
N ILE A 749 14.44 39.77 -5.07
CA ILE A 749 14.91 40.19 -6.41
C ILE A 749 13.73 40.37 -7.37
N ALA A 750 12.76 39.44 -7.37
CA ALA A 750 11.55 39.58 -8.17
C ALA A 750 10.76 40.85 -7.79
N ALA A 751 10.71 41.19 -6.50
CA ALA A 751 10.09 42.43 -6.03
C ALA A 751 10.84 43.67 -6.54
N GLU A 752 12.17 43.70 -6.47
CA GLU A 752 13.01 44.80 -6.97
C GLU A 752 12.93 44.96 -8.50
N ARG A 753 12.72 43.86 -9.24
CA ARG A 753 12.47 43.85 -10.69
C ARG A 753 11.02 44.20 -11.08
N GLY A 754 10.12 44.47 -10.11
CA GLY A 754 8.72 44.80 -10.36
C GLY A 754 7.83 43.61 -10.76
N GLN A 755 8.29 42.38 -10.55
CA GLN A 755 7.57 41.15 -10.87
C GLN A 755 6.64 40.74 -9.72
N SER A 756 5.66 41.59 -9.40
CA SER A 756 4.84 41.50 -8.18
C SER A 756 4.18 40.14 -7.96
N LYS A 757 3.62 39.54 -9.02
CA LYS A 757 2.99 38.21 -8.93
C LYS A 757 3.99 37.12 -8.58
N ARG A 758 5.19 37.15 -9.18
CA ARG A 758 6.25 36.16 -8.93
C ARG A 758 6.81 36.30 -7.51
N ALA A 759 7.04 37.54 -7.06
CA ALA A 759 7.46 37.83 -5.69
C ALA A 759 6.46 37.25 -4.66
N GLY A 760 5.15 37.46 -4.88
CA GLY A 760 4.10 36.90 -4.03
C GLY A 760 4.10 35.37 -3.96
N ARG A 761 4.21 34.70 -5.13
CA ARG A 761 4.26 33.22 -5.20
C ARG A 761 5.43 32.63 -4.41
N LEU A 762 6.64 33.13 -4.65
CA LEU A 762 7.85 32.62 -4.01
C LEU A 762 7.86 32.92 -2.50
N TRP A 763 7.40 34.10 -2.10
CA TRP A 763 7.35 34.48 -0.68
C TRP A 763 6.35 33.66 0.13
N ALA A 764 5.16 33.40 -0.42
CA ALA A 764 4.15 32.59 0.26
C ALA A 764 4.63 31.16 0.54
N ALA A 765 5.32 30.53 -0.42
CA ALA A 765 5.89 29.20 -0.24
C ALA A 765 6.96 29.17 0.87
N VAL A 766 7.79 30.22 0.96
CA VAL A 766 8.81 30.37 2.02
C VAL A 766 8.18 30.57 3.40
N GLU A 767 7.12 31.36 3.52
CA GLU A 767 6.45 31.60 4.80
C GLU A 767 5.75 30.36 5.34
N ASP A 768 5.14 29.54 4.47
CA ASP A 768 4.49 28.30 4.89
C ASP A 768 5.53 27.27 5.39
N GLU A 769 6.65 27.12 4.68
CA GLU A 769 7.76 26.23 5.07
C GLU A 769 8.48 26.66 6.36
N ASP A 770 8.67 27.96 6.59
CA ASP A 770 9.26 28.49 7.83
C ASP A 770 8.33 28.33 9.04
N ALA A 771 7.01 28.43 8.84
CA ALA A 771 6.03 28.22 9.90
C ALA A 771 6.02 26.77 10.43
N VAL A 772 6.38 25.79 9.60
CA VAL A 772 6.46 24.36 9.98
C VAL A 772 7.67 24.08 10.87
N ALA A 773 8.82 24.69 10.58
CA ALA A 773 10.07 24.49 11.32
C ALA A 773 10.92 25.77 11.34
N PRO A 774 10.72 26.65 12.35
CA PRO A 774 11.43 27.92 12.43
C PRO A 774 12.94 27.74 12.55
N LEU A 775 13.69 28.38 11.65
CA LEU A 775 15.16 28.32 11.64
C LEU A 775 15.76 29.55 12.35
N GLY A 776 16.56 29.34 13.39
CA GLY A 776 17.14 30.43 14.18
C GLY A 776 18.02 31.39 13.37
N GLY A 777 18.87 30.82 12.49
CA GLY A 777 19.76 31.58 11.59
C GLY A 777 19.05 32.32 10.46
N TRP A 778 17.81 31.94 10.13
CA TRP A 778 17.04 32.55 9.03
C TRP A 778 16.50 33.93 9.38
N ARG A 779 16.24 34.19 10.66
CA ARG A 779 15.47 35.36 11.12
C ARG A 779 15.99 36.69 10.53
N ARG A 780 17.30 36.89 10.51
CA ARG A 780 17.94 38.11 10.00
C ARG A 780 17.78 38.26 8.47
N HIS A 781 17.99 37.19 7.71
CA HIS A 781 17.77 37.20 6.26
C HIS A 781 16.29 37.34 5.90
N ARG A 782 15.40 36.67 6.65
CA ARG A 782 13.94 36.79 6.53
C ARG A 782 13.50 38.24 6.69
N GLU A 783 13.95 38.92 7.74
CA GLU A 783 13.62 40.33 7.98
C GLU A 783 14.08 41.25 6.84
N ALA A 784 15.29 41.03 6.31
CA ALA A 784 15.82 41.79 5.18
C ALA A 784 15.03 41.54 3.88
N CYS A 785 14.71 40.27 3.58
CA CYS A 785 13.87 39.91 2.44
C CYS A 785 12.46 40.47 2.57
N GLU A 786 11.83 40.32 3.73
CA GLU A 786 10.49 40.80 4.02
C GLU A 786 10.41 42.33 3.87
N ALA A 787 11.42 43.06 4.34
CA ALA A 787 11.48 44.52 4.16
C ALA A 787 11.55 44.94 2.68
N GLY A 788 12.22 44.16 1.83
CA GLY A 788 12.26 44.37 0.38
C GLY A 788 10.93 44.02 -0.29
N ILE A 789 10.35 42.88 0.07
CA ILE A 789 9.12 42.34 -0.54
C ILE A 789 7.90 43.20 -0.18
N ARG A 790 7.79 43.68 1.07
CA ARG A 790 6.69 44.56 1.52
C ARG A 790 6.60 45.88 0.77
N ARG A 791 7.62 46.28 0.01
CA ARG A 791 7.57 47.46 -0.88
C ARG A 791 6.68 47.21 -2.11
N VAL A 792 6.39 45.95 -2.42
CA VAL A 792 5.52 45.53 -3.51
C VAL A 792 4.20 45.03 -2.93
N SER A 793 3.09 45.63 -3.38
CA SER A 793 1.74 45.30 -2.90
C SER A 793 0.72 45.48 -4.01
N GLY A 794 -0.43 44.81 -3.90
CA GLY A 794 -1.55 44.97 -4.83
C GLY A 794 -2.10 43.65 -5.39
N PRO A 795 -3.12 43.72 -6.27
CA PRO A 795 -3.90 42.55 -6.68
C PRO A 795 -3.07 41.42 -7.33
N ASP A 796 -1.99 41.77 -8.03
CA ASP A 796 -1.10 40.79 -8.65
C ASP A 796 -0.21 40.08 -7.62
N PHE A 797 0.24 40.80 -6.60
CA PHE A 797 0.97 40.21 -5.47
C PHE A 797 0.05 39.28 -4.68
N ASP A 798 -1.16 39.73 -4.32
CA ASP A 798 -2.13 38.95 -3.55
C ASP A 798 -2.53 37.66 -4.27
N ARG A 799 -2.71 37.73 -5.61
CA ARG A 799 -2.99 36.55 -6.44
C ARG A 799 -1.80 35.58 -6.43
N GLY A 800 -0.58 36.11 -6.60
CA GLY A 800 0.62 35.29 -6.54
C GLY A 800 0.79 34.64 -5.17
N TYR A 801 0.56 35.40 -4.10
CA TYR A 801 0.65 34.93 -2.73
C TYR A 801 -0.33 33.78 -2.46
N ALA A 802 -1.60 33.91 -2.89
CA ALA A 802 -2.59 32.84 -2.77
C ALA A 802 -2.17 31.56 -3.54
N GLU A 803 -1.68 31.71 -4.77
CA GLU A 803 -1.20 30.58 -5.59
C GLU A 803 0.07 29.94 -5.00
N GLY A 804 0.90 30.70 -4.27
CA GLY A 804 2.14 30.22 -3.67
C GLY A 804 1.96 29.35 -2.42
N ARG A 805 0.82 29.49 -1.73
CA ARG A 805 0.53 28.68 -0.52
C ARG A 805 0.29 27.20 -0.80
N ASP A 806 -0.05 26.86 -2.04
CA ASP A 806 -0.27 25.48 -2.47
C ASP A 806 1.00 24.88 -3.10
N LEU A 807 2.12 25.61 -3.17
CA LEU A 807 3.37 25.12 -3.74
C LEU A 807 4.17 24.35 -2.70
N THR A 808 4.72 23.21 -3.11
CA THR A 808 5.77 22.55 -2.34
C THR A 808 7.08 23.35 -2.45
N LEU A 809 8.02 23.14 -1.51
CA LEU A 809 9.36 23.73 -1.63
C LEU A 809 10.07 23.33 -2.93
N ASP A 810 9.84 22.13 -3.47
CA ASP A 810 10.41 21.68 -4.76
C ASP A 810 9.84 22.48 -5.94
N ASP A 811 8.53 22.73 -5.93
CA ASP A 811 7.87 23.56 -6.94
C ASP A 811 8.32 25.02 -6.85
N ALA A 812 8.46 25.54 -5.63
CA ALA A 812 8.93 26.89 -5.39
C ALA A 812 10.38 27.10 -5.85
N VAL A 813 11.26 26.13 -5.62
CA VAL A 813 12.64 26.14 -6.13
C VAL A 813 12.66 26.09 -7.65
N SER A 814 11.90 25.18 -8.26
CA SER A 814 11.81 25.07 -9.72
C SER A 814 11.31 26.37 -10.35
N LEU A 815 10.28 26.99 -9.74
CA LEU A 815 9.79 28.29 -10.14
C LEU A 815 10.85 29.39 -9.95
N ALA A 816 11.56 29.41 -8.84
CA ALA A 816 12.59 30.41 -8.54
C ALA A 816 13.74 30.38 -9.56
N LEU A 817 14.19 29.19 -9.95
CA LEU A 817 15.30 28.99 -10.90
C LEU A 817 14.88 29.23 -12.36
N SER A 818 13.61 29.00 -12.72
CA SER A 818 13.12 29.26 -14.08
C SER A 818 13.27 30.73 -14.51
N GLU A 819 13.52 30.98 -15.80
CA GLU A 819 13.49 32.34 -16.35
C GLU A 819 12.09 32.96 -16.17
N PRO A 820 12.00 34.26 -15.85
CA PRO A 820 10.71 34.93 -15.75
C PRO A 820 10.02 34.97 -17.14
N VAL A 821 8.84 34.36 -17.23
CA VAL A 821 7.94 34.46 -18.41
C VAL A 821 7.28 35.82 -18.49
#